data_AF-A0A7S4Q742-F1
#
_entry.id   AF-A0A7S4Q742-F1
#
_cell.length_a   1.000
_cell.length_b   1.000
_cell.length_c   1.000
_cell.angle_alpha   90.00
_cell.angle_beta   90.00
_cell.angle_gamma   90.00
#
_symmetry.space_group_name_H-M   'P 1'
#
loop_
_entity.id
_entity.type
_entity.pdbx_description
1 polymer ?
#
loop_
_entity_poly.entity_id
_entity_poly.type
_entity_poly.pdbx_seq_one_letter_code
_entity_poly.pdbx_strand_id
1 'polypeptide(L)'
;VRDYGGRLSSLMWRAQLLQRKAIEEYKEDKRAIEKIEKRIAKLTKNLAKVLEPEDQLPVVRAYAILNSTLDKNCLMFDYRFATYRIFRWFQSKDRRFHGTALRIRQAPEPTDILWQNQDMGTWEGALRHSVAWLVFVVLIAASLASVYFASHYAREVGSSANSYLGHAQCDPVGASSSAEDQAKQCLASEAEQWTLEYAVSQGGTVLNCFCTTKGHSAIIRDSALTNACWEFLEDSATAVLTMGAATSAIILTNVLVQTILYKMAEFERPTSISALSTSIMVWVAVAQTINTVVVVTLVNYYGPDAVRNVFSVVPGGQLLFRGDFSDTTRGWYAVVGGTISTSMMVNAVTPGLVNLVCMVFVSSWRRLRKKAKRHQVELLELYTNPPFDISGRYAYLLTTVFCTLVYSSGMPLLTLFAAFYMLISYWTDKMVLLWSSHRPPVYDSEMPCNAVDAMFYAAGLHCIVAILMYGQTCTFPSLQVQGVLAEVSHVTVQAAANADGTGILSHIDERILRETTWMFLVFLVVLVVLWIVRMLLWAVGSTVAECLGLLCSSLHFRCVQRVRPQAEATSSRRNSKVVADEYTWALAAEHIERVCPPASYMMKQRTEFRDLVRYLRDTGSGMQGIVPTQAWQTPTVTIRRADDLDQGDQGTPNGTPVSTRSGG
;
A
#
# COMPACT_ATOMS: atom_id res chain seq x y z
N VAL A 1 -16.47 -16.43 17.25
CA VAL A 1 -17.03 -15.19 16.68
C VAL A 1 -18.35 -15.53 16.03
N ARG A 2 -19.42 -14.90 16.51
CA ARG A 2 -20.77 -15.05 15.97
C ARG A 2 -21.01 -14.06 14.82
N ASP A 3 -22.00 -14.33 14.00
CA ASP A 3 -22.40 -13.45 12.90
C ASP A 3 -23.23 -12.28 13.45
N TYR A 4 -22.65 -11.09 13.50
CA TYR A 4 -23.38 -9.87 13.86
C TYR A 4 -23.88 -9.11 12.61
N GLY A 5 -23.92 -9.75 11.44
CA GLY A 5 -24.36 -9.15 10.18
C GLY A 5 -23.45 -8.01 9.73
N GLY A 6 -22.15 -8.12 9.96
CA GLY A 6 -21.16 -7.07 9.67
C GLY A 6 -21.27 -5.82 10.55
N ARG A 7 -21.90 -5.91 11.74
CA ARG A 7 -22.13 -4.78 12.65
C ARG A 7 -21.26 -4.81 13.91
N LEU A 8 -20.31 -5.74 14.00
CA LEU A 8 -19.41 -5.81 15.15
C LEU A 8 -18.63 -4.49 15.38
N SER A 9 -18.25 -3.79 14.31
CA SER A 9 -17.68 -2.42 14.39
C SER A 9 -18.63 -1.40 15.03
N SER A 10 -19.94 -1.49 14.74
CA SER A 10 -20.95 -0.61 15.35
C SER A 10 -21.16 -0.93 16.82
N LEU A 11 -21.12 -2.21 17.21
CA LEU A 11 -21.16 -2.61 18.63
C LEU A 11 -19.96 -2.06 19.40
N MET A 12 -18.76 -2.16 18.81
CA MET A 12 -17.56 -1.58 19.42
C MET A 12 -17.66 -0.05 19.55
N TRP A 13 -18.16 0.64 18.52
CA TRP A 13 -18.37 2.10 18.57
C TRP A 13 -19.35 2.49 19.68
N ARG A 14 -20.40 1.69 19.91
CA ARG A 14 -21.32 1.89 21.04
C ARG A 14 -20.61 1.81 22.38
N ALA A 15 -19.78 0.78 22.56
CA ALA A 15 -19.02 0.58 23.80
C ALA A 15 -18.10 1.77 24.08
N GLN A 16 -17.41 2.28 23.04
CA GLN A 16 -16.57 3.49 23.15
C GLN A 16 -17.39 4.73 23.52
N LEU A 17 -18.60 4.89 22.96
CA LEU A 17 -19.50 6.00 23.34
C LEU A 17 -19.96 5.90 24.79
N LEU A 18 -20.25 4.71 25.30
CA LEU A 18 -20.61 4.49 26.71
C LEU A 18 -19.45 4.86 27.63
N GLN A 19 -18.22 4.47 27.27
CA GLN A 19 -17.03 4.86 28.03
C GLN A 19 -16.84 6.39 28.02
N ARG A 20 -16.97 7.03 26.85
CA ARG A 20 -16.94 8.50 26.75
C ARG A 20 -18.02 9.16 27.58
N LYS A 21 -19.23 8.57 27.62
CA LYS A 21 -20.32 9.05 28.48
C LYS A 21 -19.90 9.05 29.95
N ALA A 22 -19.34 7.95 30.44
CA ALA A 22 -18.87 7.84 31.82
C ALA A 22 -17.78 8.88 32.16
N ILE A 23 -16.89 9.18 31.20
CA ILE A 23 -15.87 10.23 31.35
C ILE A 23 -16.52 11.62 31.48
N GLU A 24 -17.52 11.93 30.66
CA GLU A 24 -18.22 13.22 30.71
C GLU A 24 -19.15 13.34 31.93
N GLU A 25 -19.74 12.24 32.39
CA GLU A 25 -20.48 12.16 33.66
C GLU A 25 -19.57 12.51 34.84
N TYR A 26 -18.35 11.99 34.88
CA TYR A 26 -17.35 12.36 35.89
C TYR A 26 -16.98 13.86 35.85
N LYS A 27 -16.98 14.48 34.67
CA LYS A 27 -16.69 15.92 34.51
C LYS A 27 -17.89 16.82 34.78
N GLU A 28 -19.07 16.25 34.96
CA GLU A 28 -20.35 16.95 35.12
C GLU A 28 -20.75 17.82 33.91
N ASP A 29 -20.28 17.51 32.70
CA ASP A 29 -20.65 18.24 31.48
C ASP A 29 -22.00 17.76 30.92
N LYS A 30 -23.08 18.37 31.43
CA LYS A 30 -24.46 18.04 31.04
C LYS A 30 -24.71 18.12 29.52
N ARG A 31 -24.09 19.08 28.82
CA ARG A 31 -24.30 19.26 27.37
C ARG A 31 -23.63 18.16 26.58
N ALA A 32 -22.42 17.76 26.97
CA ALA A 32 -21.70 16.66 26.33
C ALA A 32 -22.42 15.32 26.55
N ILE A 33 -22.90 15.08 27.77
CA ILE A 33 -23.66 13.87 28.13
C ILE A 33 -24.90 13.74 27.24
N GLU A 34 -25.75 14.76 27.15
CA GLU A 34 -26.98 14.73 26.35
C GLU A 34 -26.68 14.43 24.86
N LYS A 35 -25.60 15.01 24.32
CA LYS A 35 -25.17 14.76 22.94
C LYS A 35 -24.71 13.31 22.73
N ILE A 36 -23.98 12.74 23.68
CA ILE A 36 -23.50 11.35 23.63
C ILE A 36 -24.68 10.39 23.80
N GLU A 37 -25.62 10.66 24.71
CA GLU A 37 -26.82 9.86 24.91
C GLU A 37 -27.68 9.81 23.65
N LYS A 38 -27.91 10.93 22.97
CA LYS A 38 -28.61 10.96 21.68
C LYS A 38 -27.93 10.07 20.64
N ARG A 39 -26.59 10.06 20.60
CA ARG A 39 -25.82 9.18 19.70
C ARG A 39 -25.96 7.71 20.08
N ILE A 40 -25.86 7.38 21.37
CA ILE A 40 -26.04 6.01 21.87
C ILE A 40 -27.46 5.53 21.55
N ALA A 41 -28.49 6.32 21.85
CA ALA A 41 -29.89 5.97 21.59
C ALA A 41 -30.13 5.71 20.09
N LYS A 42 -29.62 6.58 19.21
CA LYS A 42 -29.70 6.38 17.74
C LYS A 42 -29.03 5.07 17.32
N LEU A 43 -27.83 4.79 17.84
CA LEU A 43 -27.07 3.61 17.49
C LEU A 43 -27.74 2.32 18.02
N THR A 44 -28.18 2.32 19.27
CA THR A 44 -28.92 1.22 19.90
C THR A 44 -30.20 0.92 19.14
N LYS A 45 -30.96 1.95 18.73
CA LYS A 45 -32.16 1.78 17.90
C LYS A 45 -31.84 1.14 16.55
N ASN A 46 -30.74 1.51 15.91
CA ASN A 46 -30.31 0.92 14.64
C ASN A 46 -29.82 -0.53 14.78
N LEU A 47 -29.17 -0.85 15.91
CA LEU A 47 -28.69 -2.19 16.24
C LEU A 47 -29.86 -3.12 16.57
N ALA A 48 -30.79 -2.70 17.42
CA ALA A 48 -31.96 -3.49 17.85
C ALA A 48 -32.91 -3.88 16.70
N LYS A 49 -32.90 -3.14 15.59
CA LYS A 49 -33.69 -3.48 14.39
C LYS A 49 -33.21 -4.76 13.68
N VAL A 50 -31.97 -5.17 13.91
CA VAL A 50 -31.28 -6.17 13.07
C VAL A 50 -30.60 -7.26 13.87
N LEU A 51 -30.20 -6.99 15.11
CA LEU A 51 -29.50 -7.96 15.95
C LEU A 51 -30.49 -8.82 16.72
N GLU A 52 -30.42 -10.12 16.48
CA GLU A 52 -31.02 -11.17 17.30
C GLU A 52 -30.21 -11.38 18.60
N PRO A 53 -30.78 -12.05 19.62
CA PRO A 53 -30.05 -12.43 20.82
C PRO A 53 -28.77 -13.18 20.48
N GLU A 54 -27.67 -12.88 21.19
CA GLU A 54 -26.34 -13.37 20.84
C GLU A 54 -26.29 -14.90 20.75
N ASP A 55 -26.95 -15.57 21.68
CA ASP A 55 -27.09 -17.01 21.82
C ASP A 55 -27.71 -17.70 20.59
N GLN A 56 -28.52 -16.99 19.81
CA GLN A 56 -29.16 -17.49 18.59
C GLN A 56 -28.31 -17.23 17.33
N LEU A 57 -27.32 -16.35 17.40
CA LEU A 57 -26.50 -16.00 16.23
C LEU A 57 -25.58 -17.17 15.82
N PRO A 58 -25.47 -17.46 14.51
CA PRO A 58 -24.63 -18.54 14.01
C PRO A 58 -23.14 -18.23 14.20
N VAL A 59 -22.33 -19.27 14.35
CA VAL A 59 -20.87 -19.14 14.49
C VAL A 59 -20.22 -19.02 13.12
N VAL A 60 -19.50 -17.93 12.87
CA VAL A 60 -18.79 -17.69 11.60
C VAL A 60 -17.34 -18.14 11.69
N ARG A 61 -16.68 -17.88 12.82
CA ARG A 61 -15.25 -18.18 13.02
C ARG A 61 -14.98 -18.66 14.43
N ALA A 62 -14.01 -19.56 14.56
CA ALA A 62 -13.47 -19.99 15.84
C ALA A 62 -11.94 -19.97 15.79
N TYR A 63 -11.32 -19.64 16.91
CA TYR A 63 -9.88 -19.76 17.11
C TYR A 63 -9.65 -20.95 18.03
N ALA A 64 -8.89 -21.93 17.56
CA ALA A 64 -8.53 -23.12 18.33
C ALA A 64 -7.06 -23.06 18.71
N ILE A 65 -6.77 -23.39 19.96
CA ILE A 65 -5.41 -23.51 20.49
C ILE A 65 -5.15 -25.00 20.68
N LEU A 66 -3.99 -25.45 20.22
CA LEU A 66 -3.56 -26.86 20.31
C LEU A 66 -2.34 -26.95 21.22
N ASN A 67 -2.17 -28.10 21.87
CA ASN A 67 -1.10 -28.30 22.86
C ASN A 67 0.29 -28.39 22.22
N SER A 68 0.38 -28.89 20.97
CA SER A 68 1.63 -29.09 20.26
C SER A 68 1.62 -28.46 18.88
N THR A 69 2.79 -27.96 18.43
CA THR A 69 3.01 -27.52 17.05
C THR A 69 2.88 -28.67 16.06
N LEU A 70 3.18 -29.90 16.49
CA LEU A 70 2.98 -31.09 15.68
C LEU A 70 1.49 -31.34 15.40
N ASP A 71 0.63 -31.23 16.43
CA ASP A 71 -0.81 -31.39 16.27
C ASP A 71 -1.40 -30.31 15.35
N LYS A 72 -0.90 -29.07 15.46
CA LYS A 72 -1.26 -27.99 14.54
C LYS A 72 -0.92 -28.36 13.10
N ASN A 73 0.29 -28.85 12.85
CA ASN A 73 0.73 -29.20 11.50
C ASN A 73 -0.05 -30.41 10.96
N CYS A 74 -0.34 -31.41 11.79
CA CYS A 74 -1.20 -32.54 11.42
C CYS A 74 -2.62 -32.08 11.08
N LEU A 75 -3.22 -31.20 11.88
CA LEU A 75 -4.55 -30.65 11.60
C LEU A 75 -4.57 -29.84 10.30
N MET A 76 -3.56 -28.99 10.07
CA MET A 76 -3.41 -28.23 8.84
C MET A 76 -3.24 -29.14 7.63
N PHE A 77 -2.49 -30.25 7.78
CA PHE A 77 -2.32 -31.25 6.73
C PHE A 77 -3.63 -31.99 6.44
N ASP A 78 -4.41 -32.36 7.46
CA ASP A 78 -5.69 -33.04 7.32
C ASP A 78 -6.74 -32.18 6.59
N TYR A 79 -6.72 -30.87 6.83
CA TYR A 79 -7.63 -29.91 6.23
C TYR A 79 -7.00 -29.14 5.05
N ARG A 80 -5.87 -29.61 4.50
CA ARG A 80 -5.12 -28.88 3.44
C ARG A 80 -5.95 -28.54 2.21
N PHE A 81 -6.88 -29.42 1.83
CA PHE A 81 -7.77 -29.21 0.68
C PHE A 81 -9.01 -28.39 1.03
N ALA A 82 -9.32 -28.21 2.32
CA ALA A 82 -10.50 -27.48 2.77
C ALA A 82 -10.36 -25.95 2.60
N THR A 83 -9.19 -25.47 2.19
CA THR A 83 -8.95 -24.07 1.79
C THR A 83 -9.63 -23.73 0.46
N TYR A 84 -9.75 -24.70 -0.45
CA TYR A 84 -10.35 -24.55 -1.78
C TYR A 84 -11.87 -24.72 -1.72
N ARG A 85 -12.60 -23.94 -2.53
CA ARG A 85 -14.08 -24.00 -2.57
C ARG A 85 -14.60 -25.36 -3.05
N ILE A 86 -14.00 -25.91 -4.10
CA ILE A 86 -14.45 -27.14 -4.76
C ILE A 86 -14.23 -28.35 -3.85
N PHE A 87 -13.04 -28.48 -3.27
CA PHE A 87 -12.72 -29.62 -2.40
C PHE A 87 -13.45 -29.62 -1.05
N ARG A 88 -13.99 -28.47 -0.60
CA ARG A 88 -14.86 -28.43 0.59
C ARG A 88 -16.16 -29.20 0.42
N TRP A 89 -16.66 -29.35 -0.80
CA TRP A 89 -17.87 -30.14 -1.06
C TRP A 89 -17.65 -31.62 -0.77
N PHE A 90 -16.41 -32.09 -0.90
CA PHE A 90 -15.99 -33.47 -0.65
C PHE A 90 -15.43 -33.71 0.75
N GLN A 91 -15.52 -32.73 1.65
CA GLN A 91 -15.09 -32.91 3.03
C GLN A 91 -15.92 -33.99 3.73
N SER A 92 -15.27 -34.95 4.39
CA SER A 92 -15.95 -36.05 5.10
C SER A 92 -16.89 -35.52 6.19
N LYS A 93 -17.98 -36.24 6.47
CA LYS A 93 -19.00 -35.82 7.44
C LYS A 93 -18.40 -35.56 8.83
N ASP A 94 -17.46 -36.39 9.27
CA ASP A 94 -16.78 -36.29 10.57
C ASP A 94 -15.89 -35.03 10.71
N ARG A 95 -15.58 -34.36 9.58
CA ARG A 95 -14.75 -33.14 9.53
C ARG A 95 -15.58 -31.87 9.32
N ARG A 96 -16.90 -31.97 9.37
CA ARG A 96 -17.84 -30.85 9.22
C ARG A 96 -18.37 -30.43 10.58
N PHE A 97 -18.61 -29.13 10.75
CA PHE A 97 -19.24 -28.58 11.95
C PHE A 97 -20.71 -28.35 11.66
N HIS A 98 -21.61 -29.02 12.40
CA HIS A 98 -23.07 -29.01 12.13
C HIS A 98 -23.41 -29.23 10.64
N GLY A 99 -22.76 -30.21 10.01
CA GLY A 99 -22.96 -30.52 8.58
C GLY A 99 -22.34 -29.52 7.60
N THR A 100 -21.76 -28.41 8.09
CA THR A 100 -21.13 -27.36 7.30
C THR A 100 -19.62 -27.60 7.16
N ALA A 101 -19.10 -27.41 5.94
CA ALA A 101 -17.69 -27.58 5.64
C ALA A 101 -16.82 -26.52 6.35
N LEU A 102 -15.78 -26.97 7.05
CA LEU A 102 -14.85 -26.12 7.78
C LEU A 102 -13.67 -25.69 6.91
N ARG A 103 -13.26 -24.43 7.03
CA ARG A 103 -12.00 -23.93 6.48
C ARG A 103 -11.04 -23.63 7.62
N ILE A 104 -9.91 -24.34 7.64
CA ILE A 104 -8.85 -24.15 8.64
C ILE A 104 -7.71 -23.36 8.01
N ARG A 105 -7.22 -22.35 8.71
CA ARG A 105 -6.03 -21.57 8.36
C ARG A 105 -5.23 -21.31 9.63
N GLN A 106 -3.93 -21.08 9.48
CA GLN A 106 -3.12 -20.56 10.57
C GLN A 106 -3.70 -19.21 11.02
N ALA A 107 -3.96 -19.11 12.32
CA ALA A 107 -4.39 -17.85 12.91
C ALA A 107 -3.21 -16.86 12.91
N PRO A 108 -3.45 -15.58 12.59
CA PRO A 108 -2.45 -14.54 12.81
C PRO A 108 -2.23 -14.33 14.30
N GLU A 109 -1.16 -13.62 14.66
CA GLU A 109 -0.91 -13.28 16.06
C GLU A 109 -2.09 -12.51 16.67
N PRO A 110 -2.37 -12.66 17.97
CA PRO A 110 -3.56 -12.06 18.56
C PRO A 110 -3.60 -10.52 18.54
N THR A 111 -2.43 -9.87 18.38
CA THR A 111 -2.32 -8.42 18.16
C THR A 111 -2.62 -8.01 16.73
N ASP A 112 -2.48 -8.93 15.78
CA ASP A 112 -2.74 -8.70 14.35
C ASP A 112 -4.21 -8.96 13.97
N ILE A 113 -5.02 -9.55 14.87
CA ILE A 113 -6.45 -9.79 14.61
C ILE A 113 -7.23 -8.48 14.66
N LEU A 114 -7.86 -8.10 13.54
CA LEU A 114 -8.86 -7.02 13.51
C LEU A 114 -10.21 -7.56 13.96
N TRP A 115 -10.49 -7.48 15.27
CA TRP A 115 -11.70 -8.03 15.89
C TRP A 115 -12.99 -7.49 15.28
N GLN A 116 -13.01 -6.21 14.89
CA GLN A 116 -14.18 -5.50 14.36
C GLN A 116 -14.69 -6.05 13.02
N ASN A 117 -13.84 -6.79 12.30
CA ASN A 117 -14.11 -7.31 10.96
C ASN A 117 -14.25 -8.84 10.95
N GLN A 118 -14.28 -9.50 12.11
CA GLN A 118 -14.32 -10.97 12.18
C GLN A 118 -15.69 -11.58 11.84
N ASP A 119 -16.76 -10.80 11.92
CA ASP A 119 -18.12 -11.17 11.50
C ASP A 119 -18.33 -11.04 9.99
N MET A 120 -17.31 -10.66 9.23
CA MET A 120 -17.42 -10.47 7.77
C MET A 120 -17.46 -11.80 7.02
N GLY A 121 -18.50 -11.95 6.18
CA GLY A 121 -18.67 -13.05 5.24
C GLY A 121 -17.72 -12.97 4.04
N THR A 122 -17.36 -14.13 3.48
CA THR A 122 -16.39 -14.20 2.35
C THR A 122 -16.91 -13.58 1.05
N TRP A 123 -18.20 -13.71 0.75
CA TRP A 123 -18.81 -13.11 -0.45
C TRP A 123 -18.94 -11.59 -0.32
N GLU A 124 -19.36 -11.11 0.85
CA GLU A 124 -19.44 -9.68 1.12
C GLU A 124 -18.06 -9.02 1.01
N GLY A 125 -17.02 -9.65 1.56
CA GLY A 125 -15.64 -9.19 1.39
C GLY A 125 -15.21 -9.12 -0.08
N ALA A 126 -15.53 -10.14 -0.88
CA ALA A 126 -15.23 -10.15 -2.32
C ALA A 126 -15.96 -9.02 -3.06
N LEU A 127 -17.26 -8.82 -2.79
CA LEU A 127 -18.03 -7.73 -3.38
C LEU A 127 -17.46 -6.35 -3.01
N ARG A 128 -17.11 -6.14 -1.73
CA ARG A 128 -16.48 -4.89 -1.27
C ARG A 128 -15.15 -4.63 -1.96
N HIS A 129 -14.32 -5.67 -2.12
CA HIS A 129 -13.06 -5.56 -2.84
C HIS A 129 -13.28 -5.22 -4.32
N SER A 130 -14.26 -5.85 -4.99
CA SER A 130 -14.63 -5.50 -6.38
C SER A 130 -15.13 -4.05 -6.50
N VAL A 131 -15.94 -3.58 -5.56
CA VAL A 131 -16.39 -2.18 -5.51
C VAL A 131 -15.22 -1.23 -5.26
N ALA A 132 -14.31 -1.57 -4.35
CA ALA A 132 -13.10 -0.79 -4.10
C ALA A 132 -12.24 -0.67 -5.38
N TRP A 133 -12.06 -1.76 -6.14
CA TRP A 133 -11.40 -1.73 -7.45
C TRP A 133 -12.10 -0.83 -8.46
N LEU A 134 -13.43 -0.87 -8.54
CA LEU A 134 -14.18 0.02 -9.43
C LEU A 134 -13.96 1.49 -9.04
N VAL A 135 -14.07 1.81 -7.75
CA VAL A 135 -13.84 3.16 -7.22
C VAL A 135 -12.40 3.60 -7.47
N PHE A 136 -11.43 2.71 -7.34
CA PHE A 136 -10.04 2.98 -7.65
C PHE A 136 -9.84 3.39 -9.11
N VAL A 137 -10.42 2.65 -10.05
CA VAL A 137 -10.33 2.98 -11.48
C VAL A 137 -10.94 4.36 -11.76
N VAL A 138 -12.10 4.66 -11.16
CA VAL A 138 -12.73 5.99 -11.26
C VAL A 138 -11.83 7.09 -10.66
N LEU A 139 -11.21 6.82 -9.52
CA LEU A 139 -10.30 7.75 -8.84
C LEU A 139 -9.07 8.07 -9.69
N ILE A 140 -8.48 7.06 -10.35
CA ILE A 140 -7.36 7.23 -11.29
C ILE A 140 -7.80 7.98 -12.56
N ALA A 141 -9.01 7.73 -13.08
CA ALA A 141 -9.54 8.50 -14.21
C ALA A 141 -9.77 9.98 -13.84
N ALA A 142 -10.25 10.25 -12.61
CA ALA A 142 -10.45 11.60 -12.11
C ALA A 142 -9.11 12.32 -11.86
N SER A 143 -8.10 11.64 -11.32
CA SER A 143 -6.76 12.22 -11.18
C SER A 143 -6.16 12.53 -12.54
N LEU A 144 -6.32 11.64 -13.53
CA LEU A 144 -5.89 11.88 -14.90
C LEU A 144 -6.52 13.13 -15.51
N ALA A 145 -7.83 13.29 -15.38
CA ALA A 145 -8.52 14.50 -15.83
C ALA A 145 -7.97 15.75 -15.12
N SER A 146 -7.74 15.69 -13.81
CA SER A 146 -7.18 16.82 -13.06
C SER A 146 -5.76 17.19 -13.53
N VAL A 147 -4.91 16.19 -13.77
CA VAL A 147 -3.54 16.42 -14.27
C VAL A 147 -3.59 16.98 -15.69
N TYR A 148 -4.48 16.47 -16.54
CA TYR A 148 -4.73 16.99 -17.88
C TYR A 148 -5.08 18.48 -17.84
N PHE A 149 -6.11 18.86 -17.08
CA PHE A 149 -6.53 20.27 -17.02
C PHE A 149 -5.45 21.16 -16.43
N ALA A 150 -4.72 20.71 -15.41
CA ALA A 150 -3.59 21.46 -14.85
C ALA A 150 -2.48 21.67 -15.89
N SER A 151 -2.14 20.62 -16.65
CA SER A 151 -1.13 20.71 -17.71
C SER A 151 -1.58 21.56 -18.89
N HIS A 152 -2.84 21.44 -19.31
CA HIS A 152 -3.42 22.23 -20.39
C HIS A 152 -3.44 23.71 -20.04
N TYR A 153 -3.89 24.06 -18.83
CA TYR A 153 -3.90 25.43 -18.37
C TYR A 153 -2.47 26.01 -18.27
N ALA A 154 -1.50 25.23 -17.77
CA ALA A 154 -0.10 25.67 -17.75
C ALA A 154 0.46 25.91 -19.16
N ARG A 155 0.02 25.15 -20.17
CA ARG A 155 0.42 25.35 -21.57
C ARG A 155 -0.21 26.60 -22.19
N GLU A 156 -1.50 26.84 -21.96
CA GLU A 156 -2.19 28.01 -22.52
C GLU A 156 -1.62 29.33 -21.99
N VAL A 157 -1.16 29.34 -20.74
CA VAL A 157 -0.59 30.54 -20.10
C VAL A 157 0.92 30.64 -20.31
N GLY A 158 1.63 29.52 -20.47
CA GLY A 158 3.07 29.51 -20.69
C GLY A 158 3.43 29.80 -22.15
N SER A 159 3.79 31.04 -22.49
CA SER A 159 4.37 31.42 -23.79
C SER A 159 5.84 30.99 -23.95
N SER A 160 6.23 29.84 -23.36
CA SER A 160 7.60 29.36 -23.47
C SER A 160 7.87 28.96 -24.91
N ALA A 161 8.71 29.73 -25.60
CA ALA A 161 9.24 29.39 -26.91
C ALA A 161 9.94 28.02 -26.79
N ASN A 162 9.26 26.95 -27.21
CA ASN A 162 9.90 25.65 -27.38
C ASN A 162 11.08 25.86 -28.33
N SER A 163 12.29 25.59 -27.85
CA SER A 163 13.49 25.66 -28.66
C SER A 163 13.63 24.37 -29.45
N TYR A 164 13.69 24.52 -30.78
CA TYR A 164 13.84 23.43 -31.74
C TYR A 164 15.25 23.44 -32.32
N LEU A 165 15.72 22.29 -32.78
CA LEU A 165 17.04 22.10 -33.37
C LEU A 165 17.05 22.28 -34.90
N GLY A 166 15.87 22.24 -35.53
CA GLY A 166 15.71 22.43 -36.98
C GLY A 166 15.99 21.17 -37.80
N HIS A 167 16.03 19.99 -37.16
CA HIS A 167 16.19 18.71 -37.86
C HIS A 167 14.84 18.00 -37.96
N ALA A 168 14.40 17.66 -39.17
CA ALA A 168 13.09 17.02 -39.41
C ALA A 168 12.88 15.68 -38.65
N GLN A 169 13.97 14.98 -38.32
CA GLN A 169 13.95 13.75 -37.51
C GLN A 169 13.87 14.01 -35.99
N CYS A 170 14.24 15.21 -35.55
CA CYS A 170 14.38 15.59 -34.14
C CYS A 170 13.25 16.49 -33.63
N ASP A 171 12.59 17.18 -34.55
CA ASP A 171 11.49 18.10 -34.31
C ASP A 171 10.29 17.75 -35.22
N PRO A 172 9.72 16.53 -35.13
CA PRO A 172 8.57 16.17 -35.95
C PRO A 172 7.37 17.03 -35.53
N VAL A 173 6.97 17.95 -36.41
CA VAL A 173 5.84 18.83 -36.14
C VAL A 173 4.56 17.99 -36.12
N GLY A 174 3.79 18.07 -35.02
CA GLY A 174 2.49 17.40 -34.94
C GLY A 174 1.61 17.83 -36.11
N ALA A 175 0.84 16.90 -36.68
CA ALA A 175 0.06 17.07 -37.92
C ALA A 175 -0.98 18.22 -37.93
N SER A 176 -1.06 19.03 -36.87
CA SER A 176 -1.92 20.20 -36.73
C SER A 176 -1.21 21.55 -36.95
N SER A 177 0.10 21.59 -37.23
CA SER A 177 0.79 22.85 -37.48
C SER A 177 0.55 23.34 -38.92
N SER A 178 -0.06 24.52 -39.05
CA SER A 178 -0.11 25.24 -40.31
C SER A 178 1.31 25.70 -40.73
N ALA A 179 1.51 26.05 -42.00
CA ALA A 179 2.78 26.64 -42.47
C ALA A 179 3.15 27.95 -41.73
N GLU A 180 2.15 28.62 -41.13
CA GLU A 180 2.31 29.80 -40.26
C GLU A 180 2.86 29.46 -38.86
N ASP A 181 2.67 28.24 -38.38
CA ASP A 181 3.19 27.78 -37.08
C ASP A 181 4.66 27.35 -37.17
N GLN A 182 5.12 26.95 -38.35
CA GLN A 182 6.53 26.63 -38.63
C GLN A 182 7.42 27.88 -38.61
N ALA A 183 6.90 29.05 -39.01
CA ALA A 183 7.62 30.33 -38.94
C ALA A 183 7.78 30.88 -37.50
N LYS A 184 7.10 30.26 -36.51
CA LYS A 184 7.11 30.68 -35.09
C LYS A 184 8.00 29.81 -34.20
N GLN A 185 8.75 28.86 -34.77
CA GLN A 185 9.61 27.95 -34.03
C GLN A 185 10.98 28.59 -33.72
N CYS A 186 11.36 28.61 -32.43
CA CYS A 186 12.64 29.14 -32.01
C CYS A 186 13.78 28.16 -32.35
N LEU A 187 14.56 28.44 -33.41
CA LEU A 187 15.76 27.68 -33.74
C LEU A 187 16.93 28.12 -32.87
N ALA A 188 17.21 27.38 -31.79
CA ALA A 188 18.18 27.81 -30.78
C ALA A 188 19.61 27.97 -31.34
N SER A 189 20.02 27.14 -32.30
CA SER A 189 21.35 27.21 -32.92
C SER A 189 21.54 28.48 -33.77
N GLU A 190 20.47 28.96 -34.38
CA GLU A 190 20.47 30.20 -35.17
C GLU A 190 20.38 31.41 -34.25
N ALA A 191 19.50 31.33 -33.24
CA ALA A 191 19.28 32.38 -32.26
C ALA A 191 20.48 32.67 -31.36
N GLU A 192 21.37 31.70 -31.14
CA GLU A 192 22.62 31.91 -30.41
C GLU A 192 23.58 32.87 -31.13
N GLN A 193 23.54 32.88 -32.47
CA GLN A 193 24.43 33.68 -33.32
C GLN A 193 23.91 35.10 -33.57
N TRP A 194 22.65 35.39 -33.22
CA TRP A 194 22.06 36.72 -33.41
C TRP A 194 22.73 37.78 -32.53
N THR A 195 22.75 39.03 -33.02
CA THR A 195 23.13 40.20 -32.23
C THR A 195 21.91 40.80 -31.54
N LEU A 196 22.13 41.51 -30.43
CA LEU A 196 21.05 42.18 -29.69
C LEU A 196 20.27 43.15 -30.60
N GLU A 197 20.97 43.91 -31.44
CA GLU A 197 20.36 44.86 -32.38
C GLU A 197 19.45 44.16 -33.40
N TYR A 198 19.88 43.01 -33.93
CA TYR A 198 19.06 42.22 -34.85
C TYR A 198 17.79 41.70 -34.15
N ALA A 199 17.92 41.12 -32.95
CA ALA A 199 16.80 40.57 -32.20
C ALA A 199 15.76 41.67 -31.86
N VAL A 200 16.21 42.84 -31.43
CA VAL A 200 15.33 43.99 -31.15
C VAL A 200 14.67 44.53 -32.43
N SER A 201 15.37 44.51 -33.56
CA SER A 201 14.82 44.98 -34.85
C SER A 201 13.67 44.11 -35.38
N GLN A 202 13.70 42.80 -35.11
CA GLN A 202 12.66 41.88 -35.54
C GLN A 202 11.47 41.88 -34.56
N GLY A 203 11.74 41.99 -33.26
CA GLY A 203 10.71 41.98 -32.22
C GLY A 203 9.95 40.66 -32.11
N GLY A 204 8.95 40.61 -31.22
CA GLY A 204 8.03 39.49 -31.08
C GLY A 204 8.71 38.14 -30.79
N THR A 205 8.37 37.10 -31.55
CA THR A 205 8.84 35.72 -31.34
C THR A 205 10.35 35.55 -31.52
N VAL A 206 10.97 36.34 -32.39
CA VAL A 206 12.43 36.31 -32.66
C VAL A 206 13.20 36.86 -31.45
N LEU A 207 12.73 37.98 -30.89
CA LEU A 207 13.32 38.56 -29.68
C LEU A 207 13.15 37.61 -28.48
N ASN A 208 11.97 37.02 -28.30
CA ASN A 208 11.73 36.04 -27.24
C ASN A 208 12.64 34.80 -27.38
N CYS A 209 12.87 34.32 -28.60
CA CYS A 209 13.80 33.23 -28.88
C CYS A 209 15.25 33.60 -28.51
N PHE A 210 15.71 34.80 -28.88
CA PHE A 210 17.03 35.32 -28.49
C PHE A 210 17.18 35.44 -26.97
N CYS A 211 16.19 36.01 -26.28
CA CYS A 211 16.21 36.14 -24.82
C CYS A 211 16.22 34.75 -24.15
N THR A 212 15.51 33.78 -24.72
CA THR A 212 15.51 32.38 -24.23
C THR A 212 16.91 31.75 -24.32
N THR A 213 17.67 31.99 -25.40
CA THR A 213 19.02 31.40 -25.56
C THR A 213 20.08 32.02 -24.64
N LYS A 214 19.97 33.32 -24.30
CA LYS A 214 20.88 33.97 -23.36
C LYS A 214 20.64 33.55 -21.90
N GLY A 215 19.40 33.21 -21.56
CA GLY A 215 19.01 32.69 -20.24
C GLY A 215 18.90 33.76 -19.15
N HIS A 216 18.10 33.46 -18.11
CA HIS A 216 17.72 34.44 -17.08
C HIS A 216 18.90 35.05 -16.33
N SER A 217 19.93 34.26 -16.02
CA SER A 217 21.09 34.75 -15.24
C SER A 217 21.95 35.76 -16.02
N ALA A 218 22.05 35.60 -17.35
CA ALA A 218 22.83 36.53 -18.18
C ALA A 218 22.02 37.81 -18.43
N ILE A 219 20.71 37.68 -18.67
CA ILE A 219 19.81 38.83 -18.86
C ILE A 219 19.82 39.72 -17.62
N ILE A 220 19.63 39.17 -16.42
CA ILE A 220 19.55 39.95 -15.16
C ILE A 220 20.87 40.67 -14.82
N ARG A 221 22.01 40.16 -15.30
CA ARG A 221 23.32 40.75 -15.02
C ARG A 221 23.67 41.92 -15.93
N ASP A 222 23.09 41.99 -17.12
CA ASP A 222 23.35 43.03 -18.11
C ASP A 222 22.12 43.94 -18.27
N SER A 223 22.30 45.24 -17.98
CA SER A 223 21.21 46.22 -18.05
C SER A 223 20.68 46.44 -19.47
N ALA A 224 21.52 46.25 -20.50
CA ALA A 224 21.09 46.39 -21.90
C ALA A 224 20.18 45.21 -22.32
N LEU A 225 20.55 43.98 -21.93
CA LEU A 225 19.70 42.80 -22.15
C LEU A 225 18.43 42.85 -21.29
N THR A 226 18.52 43.32 -20.04
CA THR A 226 17.35 43.41 -19.15
C THR A 226 16.27 44.30 -19.74
N ASN A 227 16.65 45.46 -20.28
CA ASN A 227 15.69 46.39 -20.87
C ASN A 227 15.09 45.83 -22.17
N ALA A 228 15.89 45.16 -23.01
CA ALA A 228 15.42 44.58 -24.26
C ALA A 228 14.53 43.34 -24.05
N CYS A 229 14.83 42.52 -23.03
CA CYS A 229 14.12 41.27 -22.74
C CYS A 229 13.09 41.42 -21.59
N TRP A 230 12.63 42.63 -21.27
CA TRP A 230 11.74 42.84 -20.13
C TRP A 230 10.39 42.12 -20.28
N GLU A 231 9.74 42.22 -21.45
CA GLU A 231 8.49 41.50 -21.74
C GLU A 231 8.68 39.98 -21.63
N PHE A 232 9.80 39.46 -22.13
CA PHE A 232 10.17 38.06 -21.98
C PHE A 232 10.32 37.65 -20.50
N LEU A 233 10.90 38.51 -19.64
CA LEU A 233 11.03 38.22 -18.21
C LEU A 233 9.68 38.17 -17.50
N GLU A 234 8.74 39.06 -17.86
CA GLU A 234 7.38 39.07 -17.33
C GLU A 234 6.59 37.82 -17.77
N ASP A 235 6.65 37.48 -19.06
CA ASP A 235 6.08 36.26 -19.62
C ASP A 235 6.70 34.99 -19.00
N SER A 236 8.02 34.97 -18.82
CA SER A 236 8.71 33.87 -18.16
C SER A 236 8.28 33.73 -16.69
N ALA A 237 8.09 34.85 -15.98
CA ALA A 237 7.65 34.81 -14.59
C ALA A 237 6.22 34.27 -14.46
N THR A 238 5.30 34.70 -15.33
CA THR A 238 3.93 34.17 -15.37
C THR A 238 3.88 32.70 -15.75
N ALA A 239 4.72 32.26 -16.70
CA ALA A 239 4.88 30.85 -17.06
C ALA A 239 5.39 30.00 -15.88
N VAL A 240 6.41 30.46 -15.15
CA VAL A 240 6.94 29.75 -13.96
C VAL A 240 5.90 29.66 -12.84
N LEU A 241 5.15 30.75 -12.59
CA LEU A 241 4.10 30.77 -11.57
C LEU A 241 2.96 29.81 -11.91
N THR A 242 2.54 29.76 -13.17
CA THR A 242 1.47 28.85 -13.63
C THR A 242 1.93 27.39 -13.68
N MET A 243 3.16 27.10 -14.11
CA MET A 243 3.76 25.77 -13.98
C MET A 243 3.88 25.32 -12.52
N GLY A 244 4.25 26.24 -11.61
CA GLY A 244 4.27 25.99 -10.18
C GLY A 244 2.89 25.69 -9.60
N ALA A 245 1.86 26.43 -10.04
CA ALA A 245 0.47 26.19 -9.66
C ALA A 245 -0.04 24.83 -10.18
N ALA A 246 0.28 24.46 -11.43
CA ALA A 246 -0.07 23.16 -11.99
C ALA A 246 0.62 22.01 -11.24
N THR A 247 1.91 22.14 -10.93
CA THR A 247 2.65 21.16 -10.12
C THR A 247 2.04 21.02 -8.73
N SER A 248 1.62 22.13 -8.11
CA SER A 248 0.93 22.13 -6.81
C SER A 248 -0.44 21.44 -6.88
N ALA A 249 -1.20 21.62 -7.96
CA ALA A 249 -2.46 20.92 -8.18
C ALA A 249 -2.27 19.40 -8.29
N ILE A 250 -1.19 18.94 -8.93
CA ILE A 250 -0.82 17.52 -8.99
C ILE A 250 -0.54 16.98 -7.57
N ILE A 251 0.24 17.71 -6.77
CA ILE A 251 0.55 17.32 -5.38
C ILE A 251 -0.73 17.23 -4.53
N LEU A 252 -1.62 18.24 -4.62
CA LEU A 252 -2.90 18.24 -3.92
C LEU A 252 -3.79 17.06 -4.33
N THR A 253 -3.82 16.74 -5.62
CA THR A 253 -4.54 15.58 -6.15
C THR A 253 -3.99 14.29 -5.55
N ASN A 254 -2.66 14.13 -5.48
CA ASN A 254 -2.03 12.95 -4.88
C ASN A 254 -2.34 12.81 -3.39
N VAL A 255 -2.37 13.91 -2.63
CA VAL A 255 -2.77 13.92 -1.20
C VAL A 255 -4.24 13.54 -1.04
N LEU A 256 -5.13 14.07 -1.89
CA LEU A 256 -6.55 13.74 -1.87
C LEU A 256 -6.79 12.27 -2.20
N VAL A 257 -6.17 11.78 -3.29
CA VAL A 257 -6.23 10.37 -3.71
C VAL A 257 -5.76 9.48 -2.59
N GLN A 258 -4.60 9.76 -1.98
CA GLN A 258 -4.10 8.98 -0.85
C GLN A 258 -5.12 8.93 0.30
N THR A 259 -5.68 10.07 0.70
CA THR A 259 -6.68 10.11 1.78
C THR A 259 -7.89 9.23 1.49
N ILE A 260 -8.37 9.23 0.23
CA ILE A 260 -9.47 8.37 -0.22
C ILE A 260 -9.05 6.89 -0.19
N LEU A 261 -7.83 6.56 -0.60
CA LEU A 261 -7.33 5.18 -0.63
C LEU A 261 -7.18 4.57 0.78
N TYR A 262 -6.79 5.35 1.79
CA TYR A 262 -6.82 4.86 3.18
C TYR A 262 -8.24 4.49 3.62
N LYS A 263 -9.24 5.31 3.25
CA LYS A 263 -10.65 5.00 3.54
C LYS A 263 -11.20 3.85 2.72
N MET A 264 -10.69 3.66 1.51
CA MET A 264 -11.02 2.52 0.67
C MET A 264 -10.46 1.22 1.24
N ALA A 265 -9.23 1.22 1.75
CA ALA A 265 -8.64 0.06 2.41
C ALA A 265 -9.39 -0.31 3.71
N GLU A 266 -9.83 0.68 4.49
CA GLU A 266 -10.73 0.46 5.64
C GLU A 266 -12.10 -0.13 5.20
N PHE A 267 -12.63 0.30 4.04
CA PHE A 267 -13.90 -0.19 3.48
C PHE A 267 -13.87 -1.67 3.06
N GLU A 268 -12.70 -2.18 2.64
CA GLU A 268 -12.51 -3.61 2.35
C GLU A 268 -12.74 -4.51 3.58
N ARG A 269 -12.62 -3.95 4.78
CA ARG A 269 -12.73 -4.66 6.07
C ARG A 269 -11.89 -5.95 6.14
N PRO A 270 -10.56 -5.84 5.93
CA PRO A 270 -9.65 -6.96 6.11
C PRO A 270 -9.69 -7.49 7.54
N THR A 271 -9.39 -8.78 7.71
CA THR A 271 -9.53 -9.46 9.01
C THR A 271 -8.27 -9.41 9.87
N SER A 272 -7.15 -8.91 9.33
CA SER A 272 -5.92 -8.69 10.08
C SER A 272 -5.33 -7.31 9.80
N ILE A 273 -4.54 -6.79 10.73
CA ILE A 273 -3.87 -5.50 10.62
C ILE A 273 -2.80 -5.56 9.53
N SER A 274 -2.04 -6.65 9.46
CA SER A 274 -1.05 -6.92 8.41
C SER A 274 -1.69 -6.90 7.01
N ALA A 275 -2.88 -7.49 6.85
CA ALA A 275 -3.60 -7.44 5.59
C ALA A 275 -4.09 -6.03 5.26
N LEU A 276 -4.60 -5.28 6.25
CA LEU A 276 -4.98 -3.88 6.07
C LEU A 276 -3.80 -3.02 5.64
N SER A 277 -2.68 -3.13 6.34
CA SER A 277 -1.45 -2.41 6.03
C SER A 277 -0.89 -2.79 4.66
N THR A 278 -0.96 -4.07 4.26
CA THR A 278 -0.57 -4.49 2.91
C THR A 278 -1.48 -3.89 1.83
N SER A 279 -2.81 -3.90 2.03
CA SER A 279 -3.75 -3.22 1.12
C SER A 279 -3.42 -1.74 1.00
N ILE A 280 -3.25 -1.03 2.12
CA ILE A 280 -2.89 0.41 2.12
C ILE A 280 -1.59 0.64 1.34
N MET A 281 -0.56 -0.15 1.62
CA MET A 281 0.74 -0.04 0.96
C MET A 281 0.60 -0.15 -0.57
N VAL A 282 -0.06 -1.21 -1.05
CA VAL A 282 -0.21 -1.48 -2.49
C VAL A 282 -1.08 -0.42 -3.16
N TRP A 283 -2.26 -0.13 -2.60
CA TRP A 283 -3.19 0.85 -3.18
C TRP A 283 -2.55 2.22 -3.33
N VAL A 284 -1.90 2.70 -2.28
CA VAL A 284 -1.26 4.02 -2.26
C VAL A 284 -0.05 4.03 -3.20
N ALA A 285 0.83 3.01 -3.15
CA ALA A 285 2.03 2.98 -4.00
C ALA A 285 1.68 2.92 -5.49
N VAL A 286 0.72 2.07 -5.88
CA VAL A 286 0.30 1.94 -7.28
C VAL A 286 -0.34 3.24 -7.77
N ALA A 287 -1.25 3.83 -7.01
CA ALA A 287 -1.89 5.09 -7.39
C ALA A 287 -0.90 6.25 -7.50
N GLN A 288 0.00 6.40 -6.52
CA GLN A 288 0.98 7.48 -6.54
C GLN A 288 1.98 7.31 -7.69
N THR A 289 2.40 6.07 -7.98
CA THR A 289 3.27 5.78 -9.13
C THR A 289 2.57 6.13 -10.46
N ILE A 290 1.32 5.69 -10.64
CA ILE A 290 0.54 5.97 -11.86
C ILE A 290 0.35 7.49 -12.03
N ASN A 291 -0.12 8.18 -10.99
CA ASN A 291 -0.41 9.61 -11.07
C ASN A 291 0.84 10.47 -11.28
N THR A 292 1.97 10.08 -10.68
CA THR A 292 3.15 10.93 -10.68
C THR A 292 4.01 10.74 -11.93
N VAL A 293 4.07 9.52 -12.46
CA VAL A 293 4.97 9.16 -13.56
C VAL A 293 4.21 8.85 -14.84
N VAL A 294 3.22 7.96 -14.77
CA VAL A 294 2.55 7.44 -15.97
C VAL A 294 1.61 8.51 -16.56
N VAL A 295 0.73 9.08 -15.74
CA VAL A 295 -0.27 10.06 -16.18
C VAL A 295 0.39 11.30 -16.79
N VAL A 296 1.38 11.87 -16.10
CA VAL A 296 2.11 13.06 -16.58
C VAL A 296 2.75 12.79 -17.95
N THR A 297 3.29 11.58 -18.16
CA THR A 297 3.91 11.21 -19.42
C THR A 297 2.86 11.01 -20.52
N LEU A 298 1.78 10.27 -20.25
CA LEU A 298 0.75 9.95 -21.25
C LEU A 298 -0.06 11.17 -21.71
N VAL A 299 -0.28 12.14 -20.83
CA VAL A 299 -0.99 13.40 -21.15
C VAL A 299 -0.14 14.33 -22.02
N ASN A 300 1.18 14.26 -21.89
CA ASN A 300 2.11 15.08 -22.68
C ASN A 300 2.62 14.37 -23.94
N TYR A 301 2.30 13.09 -24.11
CA TYR A 301 2.70 12.28 -25.26
C TYR A 301 1.70 12.40 -26.42
N TYR A 302 2.21 12.49 -27.65
CA TYR A 302 1.44 12.43 -28.89
C TYR A 302 1.52 11.01 -29.47
N GLY A 303 0.42 10.25 -29.39
CA GLY A 303 0.40 8.87 -29.84
C GLY A 303 0.03 8.70 -31.32
N PRO A 304 0.36 7.55 -31.94
CA PRO A 304 -0.08 7.20 -33.30
C PRO A 304 -1.61 7.17 -33.43
N ASP A 305 -2.12 7.42 -34.64
CA ASP A 305 -3.56 7.43 -34.95
C ASP A 305 -4.30 6.17 -34.47
N ALA A 306 -3.70 4.99 -34.66
CA ALA A 306 -4.27 3.74 -34.20
C ALA A 306 -4.53 3.73 -32.68
N VAL A 307 -3.56 4.22 -31.88
CA VAL A 307 -3.68 4.28 -30.42
C VAL A 307 -4.73 5.31 -30.01
N ARG A 308 -4.72 6.50 -30.63
CA ARG A 308 -5.70 7.55 -30.33
C ARG A 308 -7.12 7.12 -30.64
N ASN A 309 -7.34 6.40 -31.74
CA ASN A 309 -8.65 5.90 -32.13
C ASN A 309 -9.15 4.81 -31.16
N VAL A 310 -8.29 3.89 -30.72
CA VAL A 310 -8.65 2.88 -29.71
C VAL A 310 -9.05 3.52 -28.38
N PHE A 311 -8.24 4.47 -27.88
CA PHE A 311 -8.53 5.13 -26.61
C PHE A 311 -9.68 6.14 -26.70
N SER A 312 -10.05 6.61 -27.90
CA SER A 312 -11.20 7.52 -28.07
C SER A 312 -12.56 6.88 -27.73
N VAL A 313 -12.65 5.55 -27.74
CA VAL A 313 -13.85 4.77 -27.39
C VAL A 313 -14.06 4.70 -25.87
N VAL A 314 -12.99 4.86 -25.09
CA VAL A 314 -13.04 4.83 -23.62
C VAL A 314 -13.40 6.22 -23.10
N PRO A 315 -14.38 6.36 -22.18
CA PRO A 315 -14.69 7.64 -21.54
C PRO A 315 -13.43 8.27 -20.91
N GLY A 316 -13.10 9.49 -21.33
CA GLY A 316 -11.89 10.21 -20.89
C GLY A 316 -10.59 9.82 -21.63
N GLY A 317 -10.58 8.76 -22.45
CA GLY A 317 -9.41 8.38 -23.24
C GLY A 317 -9.07 9.36 -24.36
N GLN A 318 -10.01 10.26 -24.71
CA GLN A 318 -9.76 11.40 -25.60
C GLN A 318 -8.76 12.42 -25.02
N LEU A 319 -8.53 12.41 -23.71
CA LEU A 319 -7.56 13.29 -23.03
C LEU A 319 -6.12 12.75 -23.13
N LEU A 320 -5.96 11.47 -23.50
CA LEU A 320 -4.67 10.80 -23.61
C LEU A 320 -4.13 10.89 -25.03
N PHE A 321 -2.81 10.84 -25.17
CA PHE A 321 -2.13 10.71 -26.46
C PHE A 321 -2.31 11.90 -27.43
N ARG A 322 -2.73 13.07 -26.93
CA ARG A 322 -2.87 14.34 -27.67
C ARG A 322 -1.94 15.43 -27.13
N GLY A 323 -0.85 15.05 -26.48
CA GLY A 323 0.16 16.01 -26.01
C GLY A 323 1.04 16.55 -27.14
N ASP A 324 1.97 17.43 -26.81
CA ASP A 324 2.80 18.14 -27.81
C ASP A 324 4.06 17.36 -28.22
N PHE A 325 4.42 16.31 -27.45
CA PHE A 325 5.65 15.57 -27.65
C PHE A 325 5.37 14.18 -28.23
N SER A 326 5.73 13.93 -29.47
CA SER A 326 5.68 12.59 -30.09
C SER A 326 6.81 11.66 -29.63
N ASP A 327 7.79 12.18 -28.88
CA ASP A 327 8.96 11.44 -28.42
C ASP A 327 9.67 12.11 -27.23
N THR A 328 10.64 11.43 -26.62
CA THR A 328 11.53 11.95 -25.55
C THR A 328 12.60 12.89 -26.12
N THR A 329 12.16 13.96 -26.78
CA THR A 329 13.03 15.04 -27.30
C THR A 329 13.54 15.93 -26.16
N ARG A 330 14.44 16.88 -26.47
CA ARG A 330 14.96 17.83 -25.48
C ARG A 330 13.85 18.64 -24.79
N GLY A 331 12.83 19.04 -25.55
CA GLY A 331 11.65 19.72 -25.00
C GLY A 331 10.87 18.85 -24.01
N TRP A 332 10.76 17.55 -24.26
CA TRP A 332 10.15 16.61 -23.31
C TRP A 332 10.90 16.59 -21.98
N TYR A 333 12.24 16.56 -21.99
CA TYR A 333 13.02 16.61 -20.74
C TYR A 333 12.84 17.94 -19.99
N ALA A 334 12.75 19.06 -20.70
CA ALA A 334 12.56 20.37 -20.08
C ALA A 334 11.19 20.50 -19.40
N VAL A 335 10.12 20.05 -20.07
CA VAL A 335 8.74 20.21 -19.58
C VAL A 335 8.32 19.02 -18.72
N VAL A 336 8.31 17.81 -19.30
CA VAL A 336 7.82 16.59 -18.64
C VAL A 336 8.82 16.08 -17.63
N GLY A 337 10.10 15.96 -18.04
CA GLY A 337 11.19 15.56 -17.15
C GLY A 337 11.39 16.55 -16.00
N GLY A 338 11.29 17.85 -16.27
CA GLY A 338 11.28 18.90 -15.24
C GLY A 338 10.16 18.70 -14.22
N THR A 339 8.93 18.50 -14.67
CA THR A 339 7.76 18.25 -13.80
C THR A 339 7.92 16.99 -12.94
N ILE A 340 8.42 15.89 -13.52
CA ILE A 340 8.66 14.64 -12.77
C ILE A 340 9.77 14.86 -11.72
N SER A 341 10.84 15.56 -12.09
CA SER A 341 11.97 15.85 -11.21
C SER A 341 11.58 16.73 -10.02
N THR A 342 10.82 17.80 -10.26
CA THR A 342 10.33 18.69 -9.19
C THR A 342 9.36 17.96 -8.27
N SER A 343 8.45 17.16 -8.82
CA SER A 343 7.52 16.34 -8.03
C SER A 343 8.25 15.35 -7.13
N MET A 344 9.24 14.63 -7.66
CA MET A 344 10.07 13.69 -6.87
C MET A 344 10.90 14.39 -5.80
N MET A 345 11.45 15.57 -6.09
CA MET A 345 12.19 16.36 -5.10
C MET A 345 11.28 16.82 -3.95
N VAL A 346 10.05 17.28 -4.24
CA VAL A 346 9.09 17.65 -3.19
C VAL A 346 8.70 16.41 -2.37
N ASN A 347 8.35 15.31 -3.03
CA ASN A 347 8.02 14.05 -2.36
C ASN A 347 9.19 13.49 -1.54
N ALA A 348 10.44 13.79 -1.90
CA ALA A 348 11.62 13.40 -1.13
C ALA A 348 11.73 14.11 0.23
N VAL A 349 11.24 15.34 0.35
CA VAL A 349 11.37 16.16 1.56
C VAL A 349 10.10 16.15 2.41
N THR A 350 8.92 16.10 1.77
CA THR A 350 7.63 16.26 2.44
C THR A 350 7.40 15.30 3.61
N PRO A 351 7.59 13.97 3.48
CA PRO A 351 7.31 13.05 4.60
C PRO A 351 8.19 13.32 5.82
N GLY A 352 9.48 13.60 5.59
CA GLY A 352 10.43 13.95 6.65
C GLY A 352 10.03 15.25 7.36
N LEU A 353 9.68 16.28 6.60
CA LEU A 353 9.25 17.57 7.13
C LEU A 353 7.94 17.44 7.94
N VAL A 354 6.94 16.73 7.42
CA VAL A 354 5.66 16.50 8.11
C VAL A 354 5.88 15.80 9.45
N ASN A 355 6.72 14.76 9.49
CA ASN A 355 7.04 14.06 10.73
C ASN A 355 7.67 15.00 11.78
N LEU A 356 8.64 15.83 11.39
CA LEU A 356 9.30 16.79 12.28
C LEU A 356 8.31 17.85 12.79
N VAL A 357 7.47 18.39 11.89
CA VAL A 357 6.42 19.36 12.25
C VAL A 357 5.44 18.73 13.24
N CYS A 358 4.99 17.49 12.99
CA CYS A 358 4.10 16.77 13.90
C CYS A 358 4.73 16.54 15.28
N MET A 359 6.01 16.19 15.36
CA MET A 359 6.72 16.04 16.65
C MET A 359 6.73 17.33 17.47
N VAL A 360 7.10 18.44 16.83
CA VAL A 360 7.14 19.77 17.46
C VAL A 360 5.74 20.20 17.86
N PHE A 361 4.76 19.98 16.98
CA PHE A 361 3.36 20.30 17.24
C PHE A 361 2.79 19.51 18.41
N VAL A 362 2.97 18.18 18.46
CA VAL A 362 2.50 17.32 19.56
C VAL A 362 3.16 17.74 20.88
N SER A 363 4.46 18.01 20.88
CA SER A 363 5.19 18.46 22.06
C SER A 363 4.64 19.78 22.60
N SER A 364 4.38 20.74 21.71
CA SER A 364 3.82 22.05 22.05
C SER A 364 2.36 21.92 22.52
N TRP A 365 1.57 21.11 21.82
CA TRP A 365 0.17 20.83 22.14
C TRP A 365 0.00 20.21 23.52
N ARG A 366 0.87 19.26 23.90
CA ARG A 366 0.90 18.66 25.24
C ARG A 366 1.11 19.70 26.34
N ARG A 367 2.06 20.62 26.15
CA ARG A 367 2.34 21.69 27.12
C ARG A 367 1.13 22.60 27.31
N LEU A 368 0.45 22.96 26.23
CA LEU A 368 -0.71 23.85 26.25
C LEU A 368 -1.98 23.18 26.81
N ARG A 369 -2.20 21.89 26.52
CA ARG A 369 -3.46 21.20 26.87
C ARG A 369 -3.41 20.38 28.15
N LYS A 370 -2.25 20.19 28.80
CA LYS A 370 -2.14 19.39 30.03
C LYS A 370 -3.12 19.80 31.14
N LYS A 371 -3.34 21.12 31.32
CA LYS A 371 -4.23 21.67 32.37
C LYS A 371 -5.72 21.57 31.99
N ALA A 372 -6.03 21.32 30.72
CA ALA A 372 -7.40 21.25 30.22
C ALA A 372 -8.04 19.86 30.39
N LYS A 373 -7.24 18.81 30.67
CA LYS A 373 -7.73 17.44 30.85
C LYS A 373 -8.03 17.17 32.31
N ARG A 374 -9.28 16.84 32.63
CA ARG A 374 -9.75 16.61 34.02
C ARG A 374 -9.76 15.14 34.41
N HIS A 375 -9.93 14.23 33.45
CA HIS A 375 -10.03 12.79 33.70
C HIS A 375 -8.74 12.05 33.33
N GLN A 376 -8.33 11.07 34.15
CA GLN A 376 -7.05 10.35 33.99
C GLN A 376 -6.89 9.70 32.61
N VAL A 377 -7.96 9.12 32.06
CA VAL A 377 -7.92 8.49 30.73
C VAL A 377 -7.59 9.50 29.63
N GLU A 378 -8.09 10.73 29.73
CA GLU A 378 -7.78 11.77 28.73
C GLU A 378 -6.35 12.30 28.86
N LEU A 379 -5.82 12.30 30.09
CA LEU A 379 -4.42 12.65 30.34
C LEU A 379 -3.50 11.59 29.76
N LEU A 380 -3.81 10.30 29.98
CA LEU A 380 -3.12 9.18 29.36
C LEU A 380 -3.19 9.25 27.83
N GLU A 381 -4.36 9.54 27.26
CA GLU A 381 -4.53 9.71 25.81
C GLU A 381 -3.70 10.88 25.26
N LEU A 382 -3.61 12.01 25.98
CA LEU A 382 -2.79 13.16 25.58
C LEU A 382 -1.27 12.83 25.54
N TYR A 383 -0.80 11.98 26.46
CA TYR A 383 0.60 11.54 26.53
C TYR A 383 0.88 10.28 25.71
N THR A 384 -0.15 9.58 25.24
CA THR A 384 0.01 8.45 24.33
C THR A 384 0.39 8.99 22.95
N ASN A 385 1.53 8.52 22.43
CA ASN A 385 1.98 8.86 21.09
C ASN A 385 1.10 8.15 20.03
N PRO A 386 0.95 8.71 18.80
CA PRO A 386 0.26 8.03 17.71
C PRO A 386 0.94 6.69 17.34
N PRO A 387 0.23 5.78 16.64
CA PRO A 387 0.83 4.55 16.12
C PRO A 387 1.87 4.88 15.04
N PHE A 388 2.89 4.04 14.93
CA PHE A 388 3.83 4.09 13.83
C PHE A 388 3.17 3.54 12.55
N ASP A 389 2.78 4.43 11.62
CA ASP A 389 2.24 4.03 10.32
C ASP A 389 3.35 3.48 9.42
N ILE A 390 3.51 2.16 9.43
CA ILE A 390 4.47 1.44 8.59
C ILE A 390 4.00 1.40 7.13
N SER A 391 2.68 1.25 6.92
CA SER A 391 2.05 1.05 5.62
C SER A 391 2.25 2.25 4.70
N GLY A 392 1.99 3.46 5.22
CA GLY A 392 2.19 4.70 4.46
C GLY A 392 3.66 4.93 4.10
N ARG A 393 4.58 4.68 5.02
CA ARG A 393 6.03 4.85 4.79
C ARG A 393 6.53 3.91 3.71
N TYR A 394 6.12 2.63 3.75
CA TYR A 394 6.43 1.69 2.67
C TYR A 394 5.81 2.09 1.33
N ALA A 395 4.59 2.65 1.31
CA ALA A 395 3.97 3.10 0.08
C ALA A 395 4.77 4.22 -0.61
N TYR A 396 5.21 5.21 0.16
CA TYR A 396 6.07 6.28 -0.35
C TYR A 396 7.43 5.76 -0.78
N LEU A 397 8.04 4.87 0.02
CA LEU A 397 9.31 4.22 -0.29
C LEU A 397 9.26 3.48 -1.63
N LEU A 398 8.23 2.65 -1.80
CA LEU A 398 8.03 1.88 -3.02
C LEU A 398 7.77 2.81 -4.21
N THR A 399 6.97 3.86 -4.04
CA THR A 399 6.72 4.87 -5.09
C THR A 399 8.03 5.53 -5.53
N THR A 400 8.84 6.01 -4.59
CA THR A 400 10.12 6.67 -4.92
C THR A 400 11.07 5.72 -5.63
N VAL A 401 11.22 4.48 -5.14
CA VAL A 401 12.06 3.46 -5.78
C VAL A 401 11.55 3.13 -7.18
N PHE A 402 10.25 2.93 -7.35
CA PHE A 402 9.65 2.57 -8.63
C PHE A 402 9.78 3.69 -9.65
N CYS A 403 9.44 4.94 -9.28
CA CYS A 403 9.58 6.12 -10.14
C CYS A 403 11.04 6.34 -10.56
N THR A 404 11.98 6.25 -9.61
CA THR A 404 13.41 6.43 -9.90
C THR A 404 13.95 5.30 -10.78
N LEU A 405 13.59 4.04 -10.51
CA LEU A 405 14.02 2.92 -11.34
C LEU A 405 13.48 3.04 -12.76
N VAL A 406 12.21 3.39 -12.95
CA VAL A 406 11.62 3.51 -14.29
C VAL A 406 12.34 4.56 -15.14
N TYR A 407 12.72 5.71 -14.57
CA TYR A 407 13.30 6.84 -15.32
C TYR A 407 14.81 7.06 -15.17
N SER A 408 15.52 6.23 -14.39
CA SER A 408 16.95 6.44 -14.12
C SER A 408 17.83 6.45 -15.37
N SER A 409 17.41 5.78 -16.45
CA SER A 409 18.13 5.72 -17.73
C SER A 409 18.27 7.10 -18.39
N GLY A 410 17.17 7.84 -18.57
CA GLY A 410 17.21 9.18 -19.15
C GLY A 410 17.30 10.32 -18.14
N MET A 411 17.09 10.07 -16.85
CA MET A 411 17.03 11.09 -15.81
C MET A 411 17.82 10.69 -14.56
N PRO A 412 19.16 10.69 -14.62
CA PRO A 412 20.01 10.21 -13.51
C PRO A 412 19.86 11.03 -12.22
N LEU A 413 19.44 12.30 -12.31
CA LEU A 413 19.18 13.14 -11.12
C LEU A 413 18.15 12.53 -10.15
N LEU A 414 17.20 11.74 -10.67
CA LEU A 414 16.21 11.04 -9.83
C LEU A 414 16.85 10.04 -8.87
N THR A 415 18.03 9.50 -9.19
CA THR A 415 18.78 8.62 -8.30
C THR A 415 19.34 9.36 -7.09
N LEU A 416 19.82 10.60 -7.31
CA LEU A 416 20.28 11.47 -6.22
C LEU A 416 19.13 11.86 -5.31
N PHE A 417 17.96 12.18 -5.88
CA PHE A 417 16.75 12.49 -5.10
C PHE A 417 16.28 11.29 -4.28
N ALA A 418 16.31 10.08 -4.84
CA ALA A 418 16.00 8.86 -4.11
C ALA A 418 17.00 8.62 -2.97
N ALA A 419 18.31 8.77 -3.21
CA ALA A 419 19.33 8.63 -2.16
C ALA A 419 19.11 9.63 -1.02
N PHE A 420 18.80 10.88 -1.35
CA PHE A 420 18.48 11.92 -0.37
C PHE A 420 17.20 11.62 0.41
N TYR A 421 16.13 11.18 -0.26
CA TYR A 421 14.89 10.72 0.36
C TYR A 421 15.15 9.60 1.37
N MET A 422 15.93 8.58 0.99
CA MET A 422 16.27 7.44 1.84
C MET A 422 17.05 7.89 3.08
N LEU A 423 18.00 8.81 2.93
CA LEU A 423 18.77 9.36 4.04
C LEU A 423 17.88 10.11 5.03
N ILE A 424 17.03 11.02 4.54
CA ILE A 424 16.08 11.77 5.38
C ILE A 424 15.09 10.83 6.04
N SER A 425 14.50 9.91 5.28
CA SER A 425 13.50 8.97 5.77
C SER A 425 14.07 8.07 6.85
N TYR A 426 15.29 7.55 6.67
CA TYR A 426 15.95 6.75 7.71
C TYR A 426 16.06 7.49 9.04
N TRP A 427 16.56 8.72 9.04
CA TRP A 427 16.72 9.48 10.28
C TRP A 427 15.38 9.92 10.88
N THR A 428 14.46 10.41 10.06
CA THR A 428 13.15 10.86 10.53
C THR A 428 12.31 9.69 11.04
N ASP A 429 12.27 8.56 10.35
CA ASP A 429 11.58 7.33 10.78
C ASP A 429 12.17 6.81 12.08
N LYS A 430 13.50 6.80 12.21
CA LYS A 430 14.19 6.40 13.44
C LYS A 430 13.82 7.30 14.62
N MET A 431 13.78 8.61 14.42
CA MET A 431 13.32 9.55 15.46
C MET A 431 11.84 9.33 15.80
N VAL A 432 10.98 9.13 14.80
CA VAL A 432 9.53 8.91 15.00
C VAL A 432 9.29 7.61 15.77
N LEU A 433 9.99 6.54 15.42
CA LEU A 433 9.87 5.24 16.06
C LEU A 433 10.33 5.29 17.53
N LEU A 434 11.45 5.96 17.82
CA LEU A 434 12.02 6.00 19.15
C LEU A 434 11.32 6.99 20.10
N TRP A 435 10.88 8.16 19.59
CA TRP A 435 10.42 9.26 20.45
C TRP A 435 8.97 9.69 20.23
N SER A 436 8.39 9.47 19.05
CA SER A 436 7.09 10.02 18.68
C SER A 436 6.00 8.98 18.41
N SER A 437 6.27 7.69 18.61
CA SER A 437 5.31 6.60 18.42
C SER A 437 5.12 5.82 19.71
N HIS A 438 3.97 5.20 19.91
CA HIS A 438 3.85 4.13 20.90
C HIS A 438 4.37 2.82 20.30
N ARG A 439 4.63 1.83 21.16
CA ARG A 439 5.17 0.53 20.75
C ARG A 439 4.28 -0.10 19.67
N PRO A 440 4.77 -0.31 18.44
CA PRO A 440 3.97 -0.90 17.38
C PRO A 440 3.63 -2.37 17.71
N PRO A 441 2.60 -2.94 17.08
CA PRO A 441 2.37 -4.37 17.12
C PRO A 441 3.54 -5.13 16.47
N VAL A 442 3.65 -6.43 16.77
CA VAL A 442 4.59 -7.30 16.06
C VAL A 442 4.08 -7.45 14.63
N TYR A 443 4.87 -6.96 13.66
CA TYR A 443 4.56 -7.08 12.24
C TYR A 443 5.16 -8.36 11.66
N ASP A 444 4.45 -8.96 10.70
CA ASP A 444 4.95 -10.10 9.95
C ASP A 444 5.90 -9.65 8.82
N SER A 445 6.70 -10.59 8.33
CA SER A 445 7.65 -10.45 7.22
C SER A 445 7.00 -10.25 5.84
N GLU A 446 5.67 -10.41 5.73
CA GLU A 446 4.94 -10.34 4.46
C GLU A 446 5.08 -8.99 3.75
N MET A 447 5.03 -7.86 4.47
CA MET A 447 5.12 -6.52 3.86
C MET A 447 6.46 -6.28 3.16
N PRO A 448 7.63 -6.47 3.81
CA PRO A 448 8.93 -6.41 3.16
C PRO A 448 9.05 -7.36 1.97
N CYS A 449 8.58 -8.61 2.09
CA CYS A 449 8.62 -9.58 1.00
C CYS A 449 7.81 -9.10 -0.21
N ASN A 450 6.58 -8.60 0.01
CA ASN A 450 5.73 -8.06 -1.05
C ASN A 450 6.35 -6.81 -1.71
N ALA A 451 7.01 -5.95 -0.94
CA ALA A 451 7.69 -4.78 -1.48
C ALA A 451 8.89 -5.16 -2.37
N VAL A 452 9.70 -6.14 -1.96
CA VAL A 452 10.82 -6.65 -2.77
C VAL A 452 10.30 -7.34 -4.04
N ASP A 453 9.25 -8.16 -3.92
CA ASP A 453 8.60 -8.78 -5.07
C ASP A 453 8.05 -7.74 -6.05
N ALA A 454 7.49 -6.62 -5.54
CA ALA A 454 7.00 -5.53 -6.37
C ALA A 454 8.13 -4.81 -7.15
N MET A 455 9.33 -4.67 -6.56
CA MET A 455 10.48 -4.02 -7.21
C MET A 455 10.95 -4.77 -8.46
N PHE A 456 10.76 -6.09 -8.55
CA PHE A 456 11.12 -6.83 -9.76
C PHE A 456 10.29 -6.40 -10.98
N TYR A 457 9.03 -6.00 -10.80
CA TYR A 457 8.22 -5.46 -11.90
C TYR A 457 8.74 -4.10 -12.40
N ALA A 458 9.37 -3.30 -11.53
CA ALA A 458 10.00 -2.04 -11.93
C ALA A 458 11.16 -2.27 -12.91
N ALA A 459 11.89 -3.38 -12.81
CA ALA A 459 13.00 -3.69 -13.71
C ALA A 459 12.54 -3.88 -15.17
N GLY A 460 11.38 -4.52 -15.38
CA GLY A 460 10.79 -4.66 -16.72
C GLY A 460 10.42 -3.30 -17.31
N LEU A 461 9.76 -2.45 -16.51
CA LEU A 461 9.40 -1.09 -16.94
C LEU A 461 10.62 -0.20 -17.18
N HIS A 462 11.67 -0.32 -16.36
CA HIS A 462 12.95 0.34 -16.58
C HIS A 462 13.53 0.02 -17.96
N CYS A 463 13.51 -1.25 -18.37
CA CYS A 463 14.00 -1.64 -19.69
C CYS A 463 13.17 -1.02 -20.81
N ILE A 464 11.83 -1.04 -20.70
CA ILE A 464 10.94 -0.45 -21.69
C ILE A 464 11.24 1.05 -21.85
N VAL A 465 11.31 1.79 -20.74
CA VAL A 465 11.57 3.23 -20.76
C VAL A 465 13.01 3.54 -21.21
N ALA A 466 13.99 2.72 -20.83
CA ALA A 466 15.37 2.85 -21.30
C ALA A 466 15.48 2.66 -22.82
N ILE A 467 14.76 1.70 -23.40
CA ILE A 467 14.71 1.51 -24.87
C ILE A 467 14.08 2.73 -25.54
N LEU A 468 13.01 3.29 -24.96
CA LEU A 468 12.37 4.50 -25.50
C LEU A 468 13.30 5.71 -25.47
N MET A 469 13.97 5.95 -24.34
CA MET A 469 14.84 7.10 -24.13
C MET A 469 16.15 6.99 -24.91
N TYR A 470 16.90 5.89 -24.78
CA TYR A 470 18.17 5.69 -25.49
C TYR A 470 18.02 5.30 -26.96
N GLY A 471 16.81 4.90 -27.37
CA GLY A 471 16.49 4.67 -28.77
C GLY A 471 16.33 5.96 -29.56
N GLN A 472 16.23 7.12 -28.89
CA GLN A 472 16.04 8.40 -29.56
C GLN A 472 17.35 8.98 -30.10
N THR A 473 17.45 9.08 -31.42
CA THR A 473 18.68 9.42 -32.15
C THR A 473 19.20 10.83 -31.91
N CYS A 474 18.30 11.76 -31.65
CA CYS A 474 18.61 13.18 -31.55
C CYS A 474 19.19 13.58 -30.19
N THR A 475 18.86 12.80 -29.15
CA THR A 475 19.39 12.98 -27.79
C THR A 475 20.57 12.04 -27.56
N PHE A 476 20.46 10.79 -28.03
CA PHE A 476 21.48 9.76 -27.90
C PHE A 476 21.82 9.15 -29.27
N PRO A 477 22.69 9.80 -30.06
CA PRO A 477 23.05 9.31 -31.38
C PRO A 477 23.74 7.95 -31.29
N SER A 478 23.24 6.97 -32.03
CA SER A 478 23.73 5.60 -32.04
C SER A 478 23.55 4.96 -33.41
N LEU A 479 24.45 4.05 -33.77
CA LEU A 479 24.37 3.29 -35.01
C LEU A 479 23.41 2.10 -34.85
N GLN A 480 22.93 1.58 -35.97
CA GLN A 480 22.21 0.31 -36.01
C GLN A 480 23.20 -0.85 -35.84
N VAL A 481 22.81 -1.87 -35.06
CA VAL A 481 23.66 -3.05 -34.84
C VAL A 481 23.82 -3.81 -36.16
N GLN A 482 25.07 -4.02 -36.58
CA GLN A 482 25.42 -4.78 -37.79
C GLN A 482 25.60 -6.29 -37.48
N GLY A 483 25.39 -7.16 -38.48
CA GLY A 483 25.64 -8.62 -38.38
C GLY A 483 24.37 -9.49 -38.22
N VAL A 484 24.49 -10.66 -37.57
CA VAL A 484 23.40 -11.67 -37.43
C VAL A 484 22.11 -11.11 -36.84
N LEU A 485 22.21 -10.10 -35.94
CA LEU A 485 21.03 -9.43 -35.39
C LEU A 485 20.26 -8.59 -36.44
N ALA A 486 20.95 -8.08 -37.46
CA ALA A 486 20.32 -7.36 -38.56
C ALA A 486 19.54 -8.30 -39.50
N GLU A 487 19.97 -9.56 -39.66
CA GLU A 487 19.20 -10.55 -40.44
C GLU A 487 17.90 -10.96 -39.73
N VAL A 488 17.92 -11.08 -38.39
CA VAL A 488 16.70 -11.32 -37.60
C VAL A 488 15.70 -10.18 -37.77
N SER A 489 16.18 -8.93 -37.90
CA SER A 489 15.33 -7.76 -38.14
C SER A 489 14.57 -7.86 -39.47
N HIS A 490 15.24 -8.28 -40.55
CA HIS A 490 14.62 -8.43 -41.86
C HIS A 490 13.50 -9.49 -41.86
N VAL A 491 13.67 -10.58 -41.09
CA VAL A 491 12.65 -11.63 -40.96
C VAL A 491 11.44 -11.15 -40.15
N THR A 492 11.65 -10.42 -39.05
CA THR A 492 10.53 -9.86 -38.26
C THR A 492 9.79 -8.75 -39.00
N VAL A 493 10.51 -7.92 -39.76
CA VAL A 493 9.93 -6.85 -40.59
C VAL A 493 9.04 -7.43 -41.68
N GLN A 494 9.46 -8.50 -42.33
CA GLN A 494 8.66 -9.13 -43.39
C GLN A 494 7.44 -9.85 -42.82
N ALA A 495 7.52 -10.40 -41.60
CA ALA A 495 6.36 -10.96 -40.89
C ALA A 495 5.38 -9.89 -40.40
N ALA A 496 5.86 -8.75 -39.92
CA ALA A 496 5.04 -7.62 -39.45
C ALA A 496 4.42 -6.82 -40.60
N ALA A 497 5.13 -6.65 -41.73
CA ALA A 497 4.62 -5.98 -42.93
C ALA A 497 3.52 -6.80 -43.64
N ASN A 498 3.55 -8.13 -43.50
CA ASN A 498 2.51 -9.02 -44.01
C ASN A 498 1.28 -9.12 -43.09
N ALA A 499 1.38 -8.65 -41.85
CA ALA A 499 0.26 -8.52 -40.92
C ALA A 499 -0.37 -7.13 -41.09
N ASP A 500 -1.37 -7.09 -41.97
CA ASP A 500 -2.14 -5.90 -42.32
C ASP A 500 -2.55 -5.07 -41.08
N GLY A 501 -2.00 -3.84 -40.93
CA GLY A 501 -2.72 -2.77 -40.23
C GLY A 501 -2.36 -2.39 -38.78
N THR A 502 -1.15 -2.56 -38.26
CA THR A 502 -0.75 -1.81 -37.04
C THR A 502 0.63 -1.16 -37.16
N GLY A 503 0.68 0.11 -37.58
CA GLY A 503 1.88 0.97 -37.60
C GLY A 503 2.53 1.24 -36.23
N ILE A 504 2.16 0.48 -35.21
CA ILE A 504 2.78 0.50 -33.88
C ILE A 504 4.11 -0.27 -33.91
N LEU A 505 4.18 -1.40 -34.62
CA LEU A 505 5.39 -2.23 -34.69
C LEU A 505 6.49 -1.56 -35.53
N SER A 506 6.14 -0.92 -36.65
CA SER A 506 7.13 -0.28 -37.55
C SER A 506 7.91 0.88 -36.91
N HIS A 507 7.31 1.65 -36.00
CA HIS A 507 8.02 2.73 -35.27
C HIS A 507 8.89 2.21 -34.12
N ILE A 508 8.62 1.00 -33.65
CA ILE A 508 9.32 0.34 -32.56
C ILE A 508 10.59 -0.37 -33.10
N ASP A 509 10.55 -0.87 -34.33
CA ASP A 509 11.64 -1.62 -34.96
C ASP A 509 12.94 -0.80 -35.13
N GLU A 510 12.86 0.48 -35.48
CA GLU A 510 14.05 1.36 -35.63
C GLU A 510 14.76 1.69 -34.30
N ARG A 511 14.10 1.47 -33.16
CA ARG A 511 14.61 1.84 -31.82
C ARG A 511 15.23 0.65 -31.10
N ILE A 512 14.71 -0.54 -31.32
CA ILE A 512 15.05 -1.74 -30.55
C ILE A 512 16.44 -2.30 -30.87
N LEU A 513 16.89 -2.15 -32.12
CA LEU A 513 18.15 -2.77 -32.61
C LEU A 513 19.30 -1.77 -32.78
N ARG A 514 19.34 -0.74 -31.92
CA ARG A 514 20.45 0.21 -31.85
C ARG A 514 21.51 -0.26 -30.88
N GLU A 515 22.75 0.17 -31.11
CA GLU A 515 23.89 -0.15 -30.23
C GLU A 515 23.65 0.24 -28.77
N THR A 516 22.82 1.25 -28.51
CA THR A 516 22.48 1.74 -27.17
C THR A 516 21.34 0.97 -26.50
N THR A 517 20.50 0.24 -27.24
CA THR A 517 19.24 -0.34 -26.73
C THR A 517 19.21 -1.86 -26.70
N TRP A 518 20.01 -2.55 -27.51
CA TRP A 518 19.96 -4.00 -27.65
C TRP A 518 20.19 -4.76 -26.33
N MET A 519 21.05 -4.25 -25.43
CA MET A 519 21.28 -4.89 -24.12
C MET A 519 20.03 -4.83 -23.24
N PHE A 520 19.30 -3.71 -23.27
CA PHE A 520 18.03 -3.56 -22.55
C PHE A 520 16.95 -4.46 -23.12
N LEU A 521 16.93 -4.66 -24.45
CA LEU A 521 16.03 -5.63 -25.09
C LEU A 521 16.34 -7.06 -24.63
N VAL A 522 17.62 -7.48 -24.70
CA VAL A 522 18.03 -8.83 -24.27
C VAL A 522 17.66 -9.05 -22.80
N PHE A 523 17.94 -8.06 -21.94
CA PHE A 523 17.58 -8.15 -20.53
C PHE A 523 16.06 -8.19 -20.31
N LEU A 524 15.27 -7.41 -21.06
CA LEU A 524 13.80 -7.46 -21.02
C LEU A 524 13.28 -8.85 -21.43
N VAL A 525 13.80 -9.44 -22.50
CA VAL A 525 13.43 -10.79 -22.94
C VAL A 525 13.76 -11.81 -21.87
N VAL A 526 14.94 -11.74 -21.26
CA VAL A 526 15.33 -12.62 -20.14
C VAL A 526 14.36 -12.45 -18.97
N LEU A 527 14.00 -11.22 -18.59
CA LEU A 527 13.04 -10.96 -17.52
C LEU A 527 11.65 -11.53 -17.84
N VAL A 528 11.16 -11.36 -19.07
CA VAL A 528 9.87 -11.92 -19.50
C VAL A 528 9.90 -13.45 -19.46
N VAL A 529 10.99 -14.08 -19.93
CA VAL A 529 11.16 -15.53 -19.83
C VAL A 529 11.19 -15.98 -18.37
N LEU A 530 11.93 -15.29 -17.50
CA LEU A 530 11.96 -15.60 -16.06
C LEU A 530 10.59 -15.43 -15.41
N TRP A 531 9.80 -14.44 -15.81
CA TRP A 531 8.42 -14.26 -15.34
C TRP A 531 7.50 -15.36 -15.84
N ILE A 532 7.60 -15.74 -17.11
CA ILE A 532 6.83 -16.86 -17.66
C ILE A 532 7.21 -18.15 -16.93
N VAL A 533 8.51 -18.41 -16.74
CA VAL A 533 8.99 -19.57 -15.98
C VAL A 533 8.50 -19.51 -14.53
N ARG A 534 8.56 -18.36 -13.85
CA ARG A 534 8.01 -18.21 -12.48
C ARG A 534 6.51 -18.46 -12.45
N MET A 535 5.75 -17.94 -13.42
CA MET A 535 4.31 -18.16 -13.52
C MET A 535 3.97 -19.62 -13.81
N LEU A 536 4.72 -20.27 -14.69
CA LEU A 536 4.61 -21.70 -14.98
C LEU A 536 4.99 -22.52 -13.75
N LEU A 537 6.08 -22.21 -13.06
CA LEU A 537 6.49 -22.88 -11.82
C LEU A 537 5.50 -22.63 -10.68
N TRP A 538 4.84 -21.49 -10.62
CA TRP A 538 3.78 -21.21 -9.66
C TRP A 538 2.50 -21.98 -9.99
N ALA A 539 2.09 -22.02 -11.26
CA ALA A 539 0.95 -22.80 -11.73
C ALA A 539 1.19 -24.31 -11.57
N VAL A 540 2.37 -24.78 -11.96
CA VAL A 540 2.82 -26.16 -11.80
C VAL A 540 3.04 -26.47 -10.32
N GLY A 541 3.66 -25.60 -9.55
CA GLY A 541 3.93 -25.81 -8.13
C GLY A 541 2.65 -25.87 -7.30
N SER A 542 1.68 -24.99 -7.56
CA SER A 542 0.35 -25.07 -6.93
C SER A 542 -0.38 -26.35 -7.36
N THR A 543 -0.43 -26.67 -8.66
CA THR A 543 -1.11 -27.88 -9.14
C THR A 543 -0.42 -29.19 -8.76
N VAL A 544 0.91 -29.26 -8.78
CA VAL A 544 1.74 -30.43 -8.45
C VAL A 544 1.85 -30.62 -6.94
N ALA A 545 1.99 -29.57 -6.13
CA ALA A 545 1.91 -29.70 -4.68
C ALA A 545 0.50 -30.16 -4.25
N GLU A 546 -0.55 -29.72 -4.95
CA GLU A 546 -1.91 -30.22 -4.77
C GLU A 546 -2.03 -31.69 -5.19
N CYS A 547 -1.48 -32.09 -6.34
CA CYS A 547 -1.50 -33.47 -6.84
C CYS A 547 -0.65 -34.43 -6.00
N LEU A 548 0.58 -34.05 -5.63
CA LEU A 548 1.45 -34.80 -4.73
C LEU A 548 0.88 -34.83 -3.31
N GLY A 549 0.21 -33.77 -2.87
CA GLY A 549 -0.61 -33.78 -1.67
C GLY A 549 -1.67 -34.88 -1.74
N LEU A 550 -2.39 -35.02 -2.86
CA LEU A 550 -3.42 -36.04 -3.06
C LEU A 550 -2.83 -37.46 -3.08
N LEU A 551 -1.68 -37.65 -3.75
CA LEU A 551 -0.95 -38.92 -3.83
C LEU A 551 -0.28 -39.31 -2.50
N CYS A 552 0.27 -38.35 -1.75
CA CYS A 552 0.79 -38.60 -0.41
C CYS A 552 -0.34 -38.92 0.57
N SER A 553 -1.56 -38.36 0.46
CA SER A 553 -2.70 -38.82 1.30
C SER A 553 -3.07 -40.27 1.06
N SER A 554 -3.02 -40.75 -0.18
CA SER A 554 -3.35 -42.14 -0.48
C SER A 554 -2.25 -43.11 -0.01
N LEU A 555 -1.01 -42.64 0.09
CA LEU A 555 0.14 -43.43 0.60
C LEU A 555 0.33 -43.32 2.13
N HIS A 556 0.04 -42.17 2.76
CA HIS A 556 0.18 -41.96 4.21
C HIS A 556 -0.97 -42.53 5.05
N PHE A 557 -2.09 -42.94 4.41
CA PHE A 557 -3.15 -43.69 5.09
C PHE A 557 -2.65 -45.03 5.66
N ARG A 558 -1.44 -45.48 5.30
CA ARG A 558 -0.79 -46.67 5.85
C ARG A 558 0.29 -46.41 6.90
N CYS A 559 0.78 -45.19 7.10
CA CYS A 559 2.00 -44.96 7.90
C CYS A 559 1.85 -44.10 9.17
N VAL A 560 0.74 -43.38 9.38
CA VAL A 560 0.44 -42.84 10.72
C VAL A 560 -0.35 -43.90 11.47
N GLN A 561 0.40 -44.82 12.10
CA GLN A 561 -0.14 -45.57 13.22
C GLN A 561 -0.77 -44.55 14.18
N ARG A 562 -2.08 -44.67 14.30
CA ARG A 562 -2.90 -44.09 15.36
C ARG A 562 -2.17 -44.41 16.67
N VAL A 563 -1.41 -43.45 17.21
CA VAL A 563 -1.00 -43.49 18.62
C VAL A 563 -2.31 -43.34 19.38
N ARG A 564 -2.93 -44.49 19.64
CA ARG A 564 -4.07 -44.56 20.53
C ARG A 564 -3.55 -44.04 21.87
N PRO A 565 -4.22 -43.07 22.52
CA PRO A 565 -4.00 -42.90 23.94
C PRO A 565 -4.21 -44.29 24.57
N GLN A 566 -3.29 -44.70 25.45
CA GLN A 566 -3.47 -45.87 26.29
C GLN A 566 -4.70 -45.62 27.17
N ALA A 567 -5.88 -45.91 26.63
CA ALA A 567 -7.08 -46.11 27.41
C ALA A 567 -7.08 -47.59 27.78
N GLU A 568 -7.04 -47.82 29.09
CA GLU A 568 -7.12 -49.12 29.73
C GLU A 568 -8.21 -49.99 29.10
N ALA A 569 -7.84 -51.24 28.88
CA ALA A 569 -8.69 -52.24 28.26
C ALA A 569 -9.93 -52.50 29.12
N THR A 570 -11.10 -52.03 28.69
CA THR A 570 -12.37 -52.72 28.96
C THR A 570 -13.29 -52.66 27.74
N SER A 571 -13.96 -53.78 27.53
CA SER A 571 -14.74 -54.15 26.36
C SER A 571 -15.90 -53.21 26.02
N SER A 572 -15.96 -52.72 24.78
CA SER A 572 -17.19 -52.70 23.94
C SER A 572 -16.93 -51.91 22.66
N ARG A 573 -16.73 -52.64 21.56
CA ARG A 573 -16.41 -52.08 20.24
C ARG A 573 -17.66 -51.64 19.44
N ARG A 574 -18.82 -51.48 20.09
CA ARG A 574 -20.09 -51.20 19.40
C ARG A 574 -20.64 -49.77 19.57
N ASN A 575 -20.09 -48.96 20.48
CA ASN A 575 -20.67 -47.64 20.81
C ASN A 575 -19.93 -46.41 20.25
N SER A 576 -18.81 -46.57 19.53
CA SER A 576 -18.03 -45.42 19.04
C SER A 576 -18.75 -44.55 17.99
N LYS A 577 -19.84 -45.03 17.38
CA LYS A 577 -20.69 -44.24 16.47
C LYS A 577 -21.78 -43.44 17.17
N VAL A 578 -22.07 -43.72 18.44
CA VAL A 578 -23.13 -43.03 19.20
C VAL A 578 -22.56 -41.88 20.03
N VAL A 579 -21.32 -41.99 20.50
CA VAL A 579 -20.70 -40.98 21.39
C VAL A 579 -20.37 -39.66 20.68
N ALA A 580 -20.14 -39.67 19.36
CA ALA A 580 -19.85 -38.44 18.60
C ALA A 580 -21.11 -37.58 18.38
N ASP A 581 -22.30 -38.19 18.36
CA ASP A 581 -23.57 -37.48 18.19
C ASP A 581 -24.15 -36.96 19.53
N GLU A 582 -23.61 -37.40 20.68
CA GLU A 582 -24.06 -37.00 22.02
C GLU A 582 -23.13 -36.02 22.76
N TYR A 583 -21.99 -35.65 22.17
CA TYR A 583 -21.07 -34.72 22.83
C TYR A 583 -21.55 -33.27 22.69
N THR A 584 -22.48 -32.89 23.57
CA THR A 584 -23.00 -31.51 23.65
C THR A 584 -21.90 -30.56 24.16
N TRP A 585 -21.91 -29.32 23.66
CA TRP A 585 -20.92 -28.30 24.06
C TRP A 585 -20.86 -28.09 25.59
N ALA A 586 -21.97 -28.27 26.30
CA ALA A 586 -21.99 -28.20 27.77
C ALA A 586 -21.05 -29.23 28.41
N LEU A 587 -21.03 -30.48 27.91
CA LEU A 587 -20.15 -31.54 28.37
C LEU A 587 -18.70 -31.31 27.95
N ALA A 588 -18.51 -30.81 26.73
CA ALA A 588 -17.19 -30.51 26.19
C ALA A 588 -16.52 -29.33 26.91
N ALA A 589 -17.26 -28.28 27.21
CA ALA A 589 -16.76 -27.08 27.86
C ALA A 589 -16.20 -27.39 29.26
N GLU A 590 -16.91 -28.17 30.07
CA GLU A 590 -16.46 -28.55 31.41
C GLU A 590 -15.18 -29.40 31.38
N HIS A 591 -15.11 -30.36 30.43
CA HIS A 591 -13.92 -31.18 30.25
C HIS A 591 -12.73 -30.35 29.75
N ILE A 592 -12.95 -29.42 28.82
CA ILE A 592 -11.91 -28.52 28.30
C ILE A 592 -11.42 -27.58 29.39
N GLU A 593 -12.31 -26.95 30.17
CA GLU A 593 -11.91 -26.07 31.29
C GLU A 593 -11.09 -26.81 32.35
N ARG A 594 -11.39 -28.09 32.60
CA ARG A 594 -10.70 -28.92 33.59
C ARG A 594 -9.34 -29.43 33.12
N VAL A 595 -9.23 -29.85 31.86
CA VAL A 595 -8.04 -30.54 31.32
C VAL A 595 -7.08 -29.55 30.63
N CYS A 596 -7.62 -28.49 30.03
CA CYS A 596 -6.84 -27.53 29.27
C CYS A 596 -7.51 -26.15 29.35
N PRO A 597 -7.41 -25.44 30.50
CA PRO A 597 -8.02 -24.14 30.65
C PRO A 597 -7.56 -23.24 29.49
N PRO A 598 -8.47 -22.53 28.82
CA PRO A 598 -8.16 -21.81 27.59
C PRO A 598 -6.95 -20.90 27.82
N ALA A 599 -5.89 -21.14 27.05
CA ALA A 599 -4.62 -20.43 27.17
C ALA A 599 -4.88 -18.92 27.04
N SER A 600 -4.78 -18.22 28.19
CA SER A 600 -4.51 -16.81 28.49
C SER A 600 -5.00 -15.66 27.57
N TYR A 601 -5.69 -15.93 26.48
CA TYR A 601 -6.23 -14.93 25.57
C TYR A 601 -7.75 -14.88 25.74
N MET A 602 -8.16 -14.38 26.90
CA MET A 602 -9.56 -14.00 27.06
C MET A 602 -9.68 -12.54 26.62
N MET A 603 -10.57 -12.26 25.67
CA MET A 603 -10.88 -10.89 25.21
C MET A 603 -11.16 -9.94 26.40
N LYS A 604 -11.64 -10.49 27.52
CA LYS A 604 -11.89 -9.82 28.81
C LYS A 604 -10.64 -9.29 29.54
N GLN A 605 -9.45 -9.82 29.24
CA GLN A 605 -8.18 -9.48 29.89
C GLN A 605 -7.42 -8.36 29.15
N ARG A 606 -7.80 -8.01 27.91
CA ARG A 606 -7.24 -6.86 27.19
C ARG A 606 -7.99 -5.59 27.58
N THR A 607 -7.24 -4.53 27.90
CA THR A 607 -7.79 -3.20 28.24
C THR A 607 -8.66 -2.63 27.12
N GLU A 608 -8.27 -2.82 25.87
CA GLU A 608 -8.96 -2.29 24.67
C GLU A 608 -10.34 -2.91 24.42
N PHE A 609 -10.54 -4.17 24.80
CA PHE A 609 -11.81 -4.90 24.60
C PHE A 609 -12.59 -5.12 25.88
N ARG A 610 -12.07 -4.63 27.02
CA ARG A 610 -12.70 -4.75 28.34
C ARG A 610 -14.15 -4.23 28.32
N ASP A 611 -14.40 -3.17 27.58
CA ASP A 611 -15.71 -2.52 27.52
C ASP A 611 -16.69 -3.26 26.61
N LEU A 612 -16.22 -3.81 25.49
CA LEU A 612 -17.03 -4.70 24.65
C LEU A 612 -17.46 -5.93 25.45
N VAL A 613 -16.54 -6.52 26.21
CA VAL A 613 -16.82 -7.73 26.98
C VAL A 613 -17.75 -7.45 28.18
N ARG A 614 -17.60 -6.31 28.86
CA ARG A 614 -18.56 -5.87 29.88
C ARG A 614 -19.95 -5.71 29.29
N TYR A 615 -20.05 -5.07 28.13
CA TYR A 615 -21.32 -4.86 27.45
C TYR A 615 -22.01 -6.18 27.02
N LEU A 616 -21.26 -7.13 26.45
CA LEU A 616 -21.80 -8.46 26.09
C LEU A 616 -22.30 -9.20 27.34
N ARG A 617 -21.64 -9.02 28.49
CA ARG A 617 -22.08 -9.60 29.77
C ARG A 617 -23.36 -8.95 30.30
N ASP A 618 -23.48 -7.63 30.20
CA ASP A 618 -24.64 -6.89 30.75
C ASP A 618 -25.91 -7.03 29.89
N THR A 619 -25.78 -7.42 28.61
CA THR A 619 -26.93 -7.70 27.73
C THR A 619 -27.37 -9.16 27.73
N GLY A 620 -26.56 -10.06 28.28
CA GLY A 620 -26.89 -11.46 28.53
C GLY A 620 -27.64 -11.66 29.85
N SER A 621 -28.76 -10.98 30.05
CA SER A 621 -29.70 -11.32 31.14
C SER A 621 -30.41 -12.65 30.81
N GLY A 622 -29.69 -13.74 31.04
CA GLY A 622 -30.15 -15.12 30.88
C GLY A 622 -29.15 -16.20 31.34
N MET A 623 -27.91 -15.84 31.71
CA MET A 623 -26.92 -16.78 32.25
C MET A 623 -26.73 -16.57 33.76
N GLN A 624 -27.80 -16.73 34.53
CA GLN A 624 -27.67 -17.08 35.95
C GLN A 624 -27.43 -18.58 36.02
N GLY A 625 -26.17 -18.96 36.14
CA GLY A 625 -25.77 -20.34 36.35
C GLY A 625 -24.28 -20.51 36.14
N ILE A 626 -23.55 -20.68 37.25
CA ILE A 626 -22.14 -21.08 37.36
C ILE A 626 -21.15 -19.89 37.36
N VAL A 627 -20.83 -19.43 38.58
CA VAL A 627 -19.49 -19.14 39.17
C VAL A 627 -19.68 -18.17 40.36
N PRO A 628 -19.08 -18.40 41.54
CA PRO A 628 -19.35 -17.61 42.74
C PRO A 628 -18.77 -16.19 42.62
N THR A 629 -19.53 -15.23 43.14
CA THR A 629 -19.08 -13.87 43.44
C THR A 629 -17.92 -13.89 44.44
N GLN A 630 -16.68 -13.74 43.97
CA GLN A 630 -15.61 -13.17 44.79
C GLN A 630 -15.57 -11.66 44.57
N ALA A 631 -15.80 -10.94 45.66
CA ALA A 631 -15.71 -9.49 45.75
C ALA A 631 -14.35 -8.99 45.24
N TRP A 632 -14.37 -7.89 44.51
CA TRP A 632 -13.17 -7.14 44.12
C TRP A 632 -12.51 -6.59 45.38
N GLN A 633 -11.51 -7.28 45.91
CA GLN A 633 -10.52 -6.64 46.77
C GLN A 633 -9.58 -5.81 45.88
N THR A 634 -9.62 -4.50 46.06
CA THR A 634 -8.61 -3.58 45.55
C THR A 634 -7.23 -4.03 46.05
N PRO A 635 -6.20 -4.18 45.18
CA PRO A 635 -4.86 -4.42 45.67
C PRO A 635 -4.35 -3.12 46.31
N THR A 636 -4.33 -3.09 47.63
CA THR A 636 -3.59 -2.08 48.40
C THR A 636 -2.11 -2.34 48.16
N VAL A 637 -1.49 -1.54 47.31
CA VAL A 637 -0.03 -1.53 47.14
C VAL A 637 0.56 -0.86 48.39
N THR A 638 0.91 -1.67 49.39
CA THR A 638 1.79 -1.24 50.48
C THR A 638 3.22 -1.21 49.95
N ILE A 639 3.74 -0.01 49.74
CA ILE A 639 5.16 0.24 49.48
C ILE A 639 5.92 -0.16 50.75
N ARG A 640 6.65 -1.28 50.73
CA ARG A 640 7.65 -1.58 51.77
C ARG A 640 8.90 -0.75 51.49
N ARG A 641 9.35 0.01 52.49
CA ARG A 641 10.67 0.66 52.53
C ARG A 641 11.77 -0.40 52.55
N ALA A 642 12.93 -0.05 52.01
CA ALA A 642 14.07 -0.93 51.76
C ALA A 642 14.96 -1.19 53.00
N ASP A 643 14.46 -1.02 54.23
CA ASP A 643 15.33 -0.98 55.43
C ASP A 643 15.16 -2.16 56.41
N ASP A 644 14.38 -3.21 56.09
CA ASP A 644 14.14 -4.35 56.99
C ASP A 644 14.72 -5.68 56.47
N LEU A 645 16.03 -5.72 56.20
CA LEU A 645 16.78 -6.96 56.05
C LEU A 645 18.11 -6.85 56.81
N ASP A 646 18.03 -6.89 58.13
CA ASP A 646 19.16 -7.28 58.99
C ASP A 646 18.64 -7.73 60.36
N GLN A 647 18.51 -9.05 60.53
CA GLN A 647 18.79 -9.79 61.78
C GLN A 647 18.58 -11.28 61.51
N GLY A 648 19.62 -12.07 61.83
CA GLY A 648 19.82 -13.43 61.32
C GLY A 648 19.24 -14.54 62.20
N ASP A 649 19.55 -15.78 61.81
CA ASP A 649 19.87 -16.83 62.77
C ASP A 649 20.77 -17.92 62.16
N GLN A 650 21.61 -18.50 63.01
CA GLN A 650 22.74 -19.40 62.73
C GLN A 650 22.33 -20.89 62.74
N GLY A 651 23.13 -21.78 62.12
CA GLY A 651 23.17 -23.21 62.55
C GLY A 651 23.49 -24.31 61.52
N THR A 652 24.71 -24.31 60.95
CA THR A 652 25.70 -25.43 60.76
C THR A 652 25.26 -26.87 60.28
N PRO A 653 26.18 -27.85 60.03
CA PRO A 653 26.41 -28.39 58.68
C PRO A 653 26.37 -29.95 58.59
N ASN A 654 26.39 -30.52 57.38
CA ASN A 654 26.90 -31.88 57.05
C ASN A 654 26.96 -31.98 55.51
N GLY A 655 28.13 -32.03 54.85
CA GLY A 655 28.97 -33.24 54.68
C GLY A 655 28.64 -33.93 53.35
N THR A 656 29.11 -33.42 52.19
CA THR A 656 30.19 -33.97 51.30
C THR A 656 29.74 -35.07 50.29
N PRO A 657 30.46 -35.34 49.17
CA PRO A 657 30.68 -34.49 47.97
C PRO A 657 30.54 -35.27 46.61
N VAL A 658 30.99 -34.65 45.50
CA VAL A 658 31.38 -35.23 44.17
C VAL A 658 30.19 -35.43 43.18
N SER A 659 30.21 -35.10 41.87
CA SER A 659 31.27 -34.91 40.88
C SER A 659 31.00 -33.76 39.89
N THR A 660 32.07 -33.08 39.50
CA THR A 660 32.24 -32.34 38.26
C THR A 660 32.19 -33.26 37.03
N ARG A 661 31.58 -32.81 35.92
CA ARG A 661 32.13 -33.07 34.58
C ARG A 661 31.70 -32.01 33.57
N SER A 662 32.72 -31.46 32.95
CA SER A 662 32.82 -30.47 31.88
C SER A 662 32.43 -30.99 30.49
N GLY A 663 32.02 -30.05 29.63
CA GLY A 663 32.71 -29.79 28.36
C GLY A 663 32.28 -30.60 27.13
N GLY A 664 31.78 -29.87 26.14
CA GLY A 664 31.49 -30.29 24.77
C GLY A 664 30.77 -29.16 24.05
#